data_AF-A0A843B7A3-F1
#
_entry.id   AF-A0A843B7A3-F1
#
_cell.length_a   1.000
_cell.length_b   1.000
_cell.length_c   1.000
_cell.angle_alpha   90.00
_cell.angle_beta   90.00
_cell.angle_gamma   90.00
#
_symmetry.space_group_name_H-M   'P 1'
#
loop_
_entity.id
_entity.type
_entity.pdbx_description
1 polymer ?
#
loop_
_entity_poly.entity_id
_entity_poly.type
_entity_poly.pdbx_seq_one_letter_code
_entity_poly.pdbx_strand_id
1 'polypeptide(L)'
;MHRPQDGCVVTEPVYAIYSLGGEATRANQKLESWKASRLALAQAAETWYRAHQISKSTVLGWGQEGVVWRDSVGTYKRFYPDSLTKDDLLRCKRLVEAAGNAIISFSVCDGDGQGSLIQLAQSPLKELGQHWLLEKTQRFLKKLYQSNVVTSNVKRDNLRFTSAGELQYIDIGHDIVPLTTSRFLDCAARLYAIGELGWSDHELARRRTVQRPAEALEAIPGFSSFYRGLVHALHPGYVPNASIDLPVTAPPEHTDVTLLIKCCPQDANSLDVQVHHIVGELRLRARFSKTVLNVDPFEGPYLRQHSKGSLSQLKLIADRLLRAGLIDEVWFAPTDHDSIANVHRHWFDLPGITASHTAQGAPVFSQLWAFDRIRTPFVLQLDVDVLIGGNDIRHDVVGDMKRACLETGVWCVGFNIPQANNGFKPYMGEPDQFAPEVRFGLLNLERVKAHAPFKNPVIEGRLTWMWHRFLKHAQHRTGMCSVRGGDSRTFYIHPKNEDKGLNFIDIARDLIAQGRLPEAQRGAWDLVPSANWKRIHRHESIVFLLFGRETQTCKLERCLASLKNQSNQDFGIVFIDDGGSPLQAAELPHRMSWLGDRVTLIRRPQRAGYMENFRESIAQVCTNPDTLLVVLDQDDALMHREAVNMLRTAWQAGADLINAPMFRPEKPLTLYEVNYERPRKHGGGNVWSHLRAFRKSLFEQVPNIIWDQAPDPDCLSDFLTMVPMTELAQHPVFLDGPYLYWHERPAYSAERKEREKKVKTWLFSQPSLAD
;
A
#
# COMPACT_ATOMS: atom_id res chain seq x y z
N MET A 1 31.92 -30.02 35.37
CA MET A 1 33.03 -29.42 36.14
C MET A 1 32.42 -28.31 37.00
N HIS A 2 32.20 -28.56 38.30
CA HIS A 2 31.50 -27.63 39.19
C HIS A 2 32.45 -26.50 39.61
N ARG A 3 32.08 -25.25 39.33
CA ARG A 3 32.75 -24.07 39.86
C ARG A 3 32.18 -23.81 41.27
N PRO A 4 32.98 -23.90 42.35
CA PRO A 4 32.50 -23.78 43.73
C PRO A 4 31.79 -22.46 44.04
N GLN A 5 32.13 -21.39 43.31
CA GLN A 5 31.52 -20.06 43.44
C GLN A 5 30.10 -19.93 42.85
N ASP A 6 29.66 -20.86 42.00
CA ASP A 6 28.37 -20.71 41.28
C ASP A 6 27.17 -21.33 42.02
N GLY A 7 27.40 -21.97 43.17
CA GLY A 7 26.39 -22.70 43.92
C GLY A 7 25.92 -23.96 43.17
N CYS A 8 25.64 -25.05 43.90
CA CYS A 8 24.98 -26.22 43.34
C CYS A 8 23.87 -26.68 44.28
N VAL A 9 22.76 -27.17 43.71
CA VAL A 9 21.72 -27.87 44.48
C VAL A 9 22.18 -29.33 44.61
N VAL A 10 22.49 -29.74 45.83
CA VAL A 10 22.80 -31.14 46.16
C VAL A 10 21.49 -31.79 46.59
N THR A 11 21.03 -32.75 45.79
CA THR A 11 19.67 -33.30 45.90
C THR A 11 19.56 -34.45 46.90
N GLU A 12 20.69 -35.08 47.24
CA GLU A 12 20.76 -36.13 48.25
C GLU A 12 22.09 -36.07 49.03
N PRO A 13 22.06 -36.12 50.38
CA PRO A 13 20.88 -35.94 51.21
C PRO A 13 20.33 -34.50 51.09
N VAL A 14 19.02 -34.30 51.28
CA VAL A 14 18.44 -32.93 51.30
C VAL A 14 18.94 -32.23 52.56
N TYR A 15 19.90 -31.31 52.40
CA TYR A 15 20.37 -30.45 53.49
C TYR A 15 20.39 -28.98 53.04
N ALA A 16 19.97 -28.08 53.92
CA ALA A 16 20.12 -26.64 53.73
C ALA A 16 21.24 -26.14 54.65
N ILE A 17 22.43 -25.86 54.10
CA ILE A 17 23.51 -25.24 54.86
C ILE A 17 23.29 -23.73 54.93
N TYR A 18 22.92 -23.25 56.12
CA TYR A 18 22.69 -21.83 56.39
C TYR A 18 23.99 -21.02 56.59
N SER A 19 25.16 -21.65 56.47
CA SER A 19 26.47 -20.99 56.64
C SER A 19 27.06 -20.40 55.36
N LEU A 20 26.28 -20.26 54.28
CA LEU A 20 26.75 -19.52 53.09
C LEU A 20 27.29 -18.16 53.55
N GLY A 21 28.58 -17.90 53.32
CA GLY A 21 29.32 -16.70 53.75
C GLY A 21 30.03 -15.99 52.59
N GLY A 22 29.63 -16.31 51.36
CA GLY A 22 30.20 -15.76 50.14
C GLY A 22 29.85 -14.29 49.91
N GLU A 23 30.43 -13.69 48.87
CA GLU A 23 30.21 -12.27 48.54
C GLU A 23 28.73 -11.91 48.32
N ALA A 24 27.96 -12.78 47.64
CA ALA A 24 26.52 -12.59 47.44
C ALA A 24 25.73 -12.58 48.76
N THR A 25 26.12 -13.42 49.73
CA THR A 25 25.55 -13.40 51.09
C THR A 25 25.83 -12.07 51.77
N ARG A 26 27.09 -11.62 51.75
CA ARG A 26 27.50 -10.36 52.39
C ARG A 26 26.84 -9.14 51.73
N ALA A 27 26.62 -9.19 50.42
CA ALA A 27 25.87 -8.17 49.68
C ALA A 27 24.38 -8.16 50.06
N ASN A 28 23.72 -9.32 50.13
CA ASN A 28 22.31 -9.41 50.55
C ASN A 28 22.09 -8.96 52.00
N GLN A 29 23.07 -9.19 52.88
CA GLN A 29 23.04 -8.65 54.25
C GLN A 29 23.10 -7.12 54.28
N LYS A 30 23.89 -6.49 53.39
CA LYS A 30 23.97 -5.02 53.26
C LYS A 30 22.72 -4.39 52.64
N LEU A 31 21.95 -5.15 51.86
CA LEU A 31 20.74 -4.69 51.17
C LEU A 31 19.43 -5.07 51.89
N GLU A 32 19.50 -5.54 53.15
CA GLU A 32 18.37 -6.05 53.96
C GLU A 32 17.54 -7.20 53.33
N SER A 33 17.92 -7.70 52.14
CA SER A 33 17.27 -8.81 51.41
C SER A 33 17.64 -10.21 51.92
N TRP A 34 18.56 -10.29 52.89
CA TRP A 34 19.04 -11.52 53.50
C TRP A 34 17.95 -12.40 54.11
N LYS A 35 17.04 -11.81 54.90
CA LYS A 35 15.99 -12.57 55.58
C LYS A 35 15.01 -13.21 54.58
N ALA A 36 14.61 -12.46 53.56
CA ALA A 36 13.72 -12.92 52.50
C ALA A 36 14.35 -14.06 51.67
N SER A 37 15.61 -13.89 51.23
CA SER A 37 16.31 -14.94 50.46
C SER A 37 16.52 -16.24 51.25
N ARG A 38 16.76 -16.15 52.57
CA ARG A 38 16.85 -17.34 53.44
C ARG A 38 15.51 -18.03 53.66
N LEU A 39 14.43 -17.26 53.82
CA LEU A 39 13.09 -17.81 53.92
C LEU A 39 12.70 -18.55 52.63
N ALA A 40 12.93 -17.94 51.47
CA ALA A 40 12.66 -18.56 50.17
C ALA A 40 13.45 -19.87 49.98
N LEU A 41 14.73 -19.91 50.39
CA LEU A 41 15.53 -21.13 50.35
C LEU A 41 14.99 -22.22 51.29
N ALA A 42 14.55 -21.85 52.50
CA ALA A 42 13.94 -22.78 53.44
C ALA A 42 12.65 -23.38 52.88
N GLN A 43 11.79 -22.56 52.27
CA GLN A 43 10.56 -23.01 51.62
C GLN A 43 10.81 -23.89 50.40
N ALA A 44 11.83 -23.57 49.60
CA ALA A 44 12.26 -24.42 48.49
C ALA A 44 12.72 -25.79 49.00
N ALA A 45 13.59 -25.83 50.01
CA ALA A 45 14.07 -27.06 50.63
C ALA A 45 12.93 -27.90 51.25
N GLU A 46 11.95 -27.26 51.89
CA GLU A 46 10.75 -27.94 52.39
C GLU A 46 9.95 -28.57 51.25
N THR A 47 9.77 -27.86 50.13
CA THR A 47 9.13 -28.38 48.93
C THR A 47 9.89 -29.60 48.40
N TRP A 48 11.23 -29.58 48.45
CA TRP A 48 12.07 -30.69 48.02
C TRP A 48 11.94 -31.93 48.89
N TYR A 49 11.95 -31.72 50.19
CA TYR A 49 11.76 -32.77 51.17
C TYR A 49 10.38 -33.42 50.99
N ARG A 50 9.32 -32.61 50.91
CA ARG A 50 7.95 -33.10 50.72
C ARG A 50 7.82 -33.93 49.44
N ALA A 51 8.41 -33.50 48.34
CA ALA A 51 8.38 -34.25 47.08
C ALA A 51 9.05 -35.64 47.20
N HIS A 52 10.17 -35.75 47.93
CA HIS A 52 10.82 -37.04 48.19
C HIS A 52 10.02 -37.96 49.12
N GLN A 53 9.20 -37.40 50.02
CA GLN A 53 8.38 -38.19 50.95
C GLN A 53 7.15 -38.82 50.27
N ILE A 54 6.85 -38.46 49.02
CA ILE A 54 5.72 -39.04 48.28
C ILE A 54 6.04 -40.49 47.93
N SER A 55 5.34 -41.42 48.59
CA SER A 55 5.52 -42.86 48.41
C SER A 55 5.33 -43.28 46.96
N LYS A 56 6.23 -44.14 46.44
CA LYS A 56 6.22 -44.65 45.06
C LYS A 56 6.24 -43.56 43.98
N SER A 57 6.77 -42.38 44.29
CA SER A 57 7.08 -41.36 43.30
C SER A 57 8.54 -41.39 42.88
N THR A 58 8.84 -40.81 41.73
CA THR A 58 10.18 -40.56 41.22
C THR A 58 10.30 -39.08 40.90
N VAL A 59 11.24 -38.39 41.56
CA VAL A 59 11.52 -37.00 41.22
C VAL A 59 12.24 -36.97 39.87
N LEU A 60 11.69 -36.18 38.93
CA LEU A 60 12.21 -36.04 37.58
C LEU A 60 13.18 -34.86 37.44
N GLY A 61 13.05 -33.84 38.28
CA GLY A 61 13.94 -32.69 38.24
C GLY A 61 13.59 -31.56 39.21
N TRP A 62 14.59 -30.69 39.40
CA TRP A 62 14.56 -29.53 40.30
C TRP A 62 14.87 -28.28 39.48
N GLY A 63 13.98 -27.30 39.51
CA GLY A 63 14.15 -26.01 38.84
C GLY A 63 14.23 -24.84 39.82
N GLN A 64 14.51 -23.65 39.28
CA GLN A 64 14.41 -22.40 40.03
C GLN A 64 12.98 -22.05 40.43
N GLU A 65 12.00 -22.60 39.72
CA GLU A 65 10.59 -22.32 39.96
C GLU A 65 9.88 -23.41 40.78
N GLY A 66 10.43 -24.62 40.87
CA GLY A 66 9.72 -25.73 41.49
C GLY A 66 10.33 -27.11 41.28
N VAL A 67 9.55 -28.12 41.66
CA VAL A 67 9.92 -29.55 41.64
C VAL A 67 8.97 -30.30 40.73
N VAL A 68 9.52 -31.19 39.90
CA VAL A 68 8.72 -32.08 39.04
C VAL A 68 8.92 -33.53 39.48
N TRP A 69 7.83 -34.26 39.73
CA TRP A 69 7.88 -35.69 40.05
C TRP A 69 6.81 -36.46 39.28
N ARG A 70 6.96 -37.78 39.26
CA ARG A 70 6.01 -38.72 38.67
C ARG A 70 5.63 -39.79 39.67
N ASP A 71 4.35 -40.11 39.73
CA ASP A 71 3.82 -41.27 40.46
C ASP A 71 2.96 -42.15 39.53
N SER A 72 2.19 -43.09 40.09
CA SER A 72 1.31 -43.97 39.32
C SER A 72 0.11 -43.25 38.67
N VAL A 73 -0.23 -42.04 39.14
CA VAL A 73 -1.38 -41.24 38.69
C VAL A 73 -0.96 -40.21 37.64
N GLY A 74 0.27 -39.71 37.65
CA GLY A 74 0.73 -38.79 36.62
C GLY A 74 2.06 -38.10 36.90
N THR A 75 2.32 -37.03 36.14
CA THR A 75 3.47 -36.15 36.34
C THR A 75 2.99 -34.81 36.89
N TYR A 76 3.60 -34.34 37.96
CA TYR A 76 3.21 -33.14 38.69
C TYR A 76 4.36 -32.15 38.79
N LYS A 77 4.04 -30.85 38.81
CA LYS A 77 4.97 -29.78 39.15
C LYS A 77 4.41 -28.98 40.31
N ARG A 78 5.20 -28.81 41.38
CA ARG A 78 4.89 -27.90 42.49
C ARG A 78 5.80 -26.69 42.40
N PHE A 79 5.19 -25.52 42.28
CA PHE A 79 5.89 -24.24 42.29
C PHE A 79 6.28 -23.86 43.73
N TYR A 80 7.39 -23.16 43.90
CA TYR A 80 7.71 -22.56 45.19
C TYR A 80 6.72 -21.43 45.51
N PRO A 81 6.48 -21.11 46.79
CA PRO A 81 5.44 -20.16 47.20
C PRO A 81 5.57 -18.78 46.52
N ASP A 82 6.81 -18.30 46.36
CA ASP A 82 7.11 -16.98 45.82
C ASP A 82 7.47 -17.00 44.32
N SER A 83 7.49 -18.17 43.67
CA SER A 83 7.95 -18.26 42.27
C SER A 83 6.86 -17.94 41.24
N LEU A 84 5.60 -18.26 41.55
CA LEU A 84 4.49 -18.09 40.60
C LEU A 84 3.17 -17.89 41.34
N THR A 85 2.53 -16.74 41.13
CA THR A 85 1.22 -16.46 41.73
C THR A 85 0.11 -17.26 41.03
N LYS A 86 -1.07 -17.36 41.66
CA LYS A 86 -2.24 -18.00 41.04
C LYS A 86 -2.68 -17.28 39.75
N ASP A 87 -2.58 -15.96 39.71
CA ASP A 87 -2.92 -15.17 38.52
C ASP A 87 -1.90 -15.37 37.40
N ASP A 88 -0.61 -15.45 37.72
CA ASP A 88 0.43 -15.80 36.74
C ASP A 88 0.21 -17.21 36.17
N LEU A 89 -0.20 -18.17 37.00
CA LEU A 89 -0.52 -19.51 36.56
C LEU A 89 -1.75 -19.56 35.64
N LEU A 90 -2.79 -18.78 35.95
CA LEU A 90 -3.97 -18.65 35.09
C LEU A 90 -3.62 -17.96 33.77
N ARG A 91 -2.73 -16.96 33.78
CA ARG A 91 -2.21 -16.33 32.56
C ARG A 91 -1.41 -17.33 31.73
N CYS A 92 -0.50 -18.09 32.35
CA CYS A 92 0.26 -19.15 31.71
C CYS A 92 -0.67 -20.20 31.08
N LYS A 93 -1.71 -20.63 31.81
CA LYS A 93 -2.72 -21.58 31.31
C LYS A 93 -3.38 -21.08 30.02
N ARG A 94 -3.80 -19.82 29.96
CA ARG A 94 -4.39 -19.23 28.73
C ARG A 94 -3.43 -19.25 27.55
N LEU A 95 -2.14 -18.98 27.78
CA LEU A 95 -1.12 -19.05 26.74
C LEU A 95 -0.87 -20.49 26.28
N VAL A 96 -0.84 -21.46 27.20
CA VAL A 96 -0.72 -22.88 26.86
C VAL A 96 -1.92 -23.36 26.05
N GLU A 97 -3.13 -22.98 26.44
CA GLU A 97 -4.36 -23.29 25.69
C GLU A 97 -4.32 -22.69 24.27
N ALA A 98 -3.86 -21.43 24.14
CA ALA A 98 -3.69 -20.78 22.84
C ALA A 98 -2.62 -21.46 21.95
N ALA A 99 -1.51 -21.91 22.54
CA ALA A 99 -0.43 -22.60 21.85
C ALA A 99 -0.80 -24.05 21.43
N GLY A 100 -1.92 -24.57 21.93
CA GLY A 100 -2.41 -25.91 21.62
C GLY A 100 -1.36 -26.98 21.93
N ASN A 101 -1.10 -27.88 20.97
CA ASN A 101 -0.17 -28.98 21.20
C ASN A 101 1.32 -28.62 21.13
N ALA A 102 1.67 -27.34 20.86
CA ALA A 102 3.07 -26.90 20.93
C ALA A 102 3.60 -26.88 22.36
N ILE A 103 2.73 -26.67 23.35
CA ILE A 103 3.08 -26.72 24.77
C ILE A 103 2.26 -27.83 25.44
N ILE A 104 2.85 -28.57 26.37
CA ILE A 104 2.10 -29.60 27.10
C ILE A 104 0.96 -28.96 27.88
N SER A 105 -0.25 -29.51 27.77
CA SER A 105 -1.38 -29.03 28.57
C SER A 105 -1.24 -29.48 30.03
N PHE A 106 -1.88 -28.74 30.93
CA PHE A 106 -1.86 -29.05 32.36
C PHE A 106 -3.19 -28.68 33.03
N SER A 107 -3.45 -29.30 34.18
CA SER A 107 -4.53 -28.93 35.09
C SER A 107 -3.96 -28.36 36.38
N VAL A 108 -4.68 -27.40 36.97
CA VAL A 108 -4.34 -26.87 38.30
C VAL A 108 -5.02 -27.76 39.33
N CYS A 109 -4.25 -28.25 40.30
CA CYS A 109 -4.74 -29.13 41.34
C CYS A 109 -4.95 -28.35 42.65
N ASP A 110 -5.98 -28.73 43.41
CA ASP A 110 -6.09 -28.31 44.80
C ASP A 110 -5.04 -29.07 45.62
N GLY A 111 -4.24 -28.35 46.40
CA GLY A 111 -3.15 -28.91 47.19
C GLY A 111 -3.08 -28.29 48.58
N ASP A 112 -2.63 -29.09 49.55
CA ASP A 112 -2.47 -28.78 50.97
C ASP A 112 -1.11 -28.16 51.34
N GLY A 113 -0.23 -27.97 50.35
CA GLY A 113 1.11 -27.39 50.51
C GLY A 113 1.20 -25.92 50.09
N GLN A 114 2.22 -25.22 50.58
CA GLN A 114 2.53 -23.87 50.08
C GLN A 114 2.97 -23.94 48.60
N GLY A 115 2.53 -22.98 47.79
CA GLY A 115 2.80 -22.92 46.35
C GLY A 115 1.84 -23.74 45.48
N SER A 116 1.65 -23.30 44.23
CA SER A 116 0.69 -23.90 43.30
C SER A 116 1.11 -25.30 42.84
N LEU A 117 0.15 -26.21 42.70
CA LEU A 117 0.34 -27.57 42.17
C LEU A 117 -0.34 -27.70 40.80
N ILE A 118 0.38 -28.29 39.84
CA ILE A 118 -0.17 -28.65 38.54
C ILE A 118 0.09 -30.11 38.21
N GLN A 119 -0.82 -30.70 37.44
CA GLN A 119 -0.66 -32.01 36.82
C GLN A 119 -0.53 -31.84 35.31
N LEU A 120 0.58 -32.35 34.75
CA LEU A 120 0.83 -32.33 33.31
C LEU A 120 0.00 -33.42 32.61
N ALA A 121 -0.46 -33.13 31.39
CA ALA A 121 -1.20 -34.10 30.60
C ALA A 121 -0.36 -35.36 30.31
N GLN A 122 -1.01 -36.52 30.42
CA GLN A 122 -0.36 -37.78 30.12
C GLN A 122 -0.29 -37.98 28.61
N SER A 123 0.91 -38.03 28.06
CA SER A 123 1.15 -38.37 26.66
C SER A 123 2.50 -39.08 26.54
N PRO A 124 2.66 -40.05 25.62
CA PRO A 124 3.95 -40.66 25.35
C PRO A 124 4.90 -39.61 24.78
N LEU A 125 5.90 -39.23 25.57
CA LEU A 125 6.91 -38.24 25.20
C LEU A 125 8.29 -38.89 25.16
N LYS A 126 9.02 -38.66 24.07
CA LYS A 126 10.39 -39.14 23.88
C LYS A 126 11.38 -38.01 24.07
N GLU A 127 12.51 -38.32 24.68
CA GLU A 127 13.63 -37.39 24.81
C GLU A 127 14.20 -37.01 23.44
N LEU A 128 14.82 -35.83 23.37
CA LEU A 128 15.45 -35.36 22.16
C LEU A 128 16.86 -35.95 22.01
N GLY A 129 17.23 -36.26 20.78
CA GLY A 129 18.62 -36.56 20.43
C GLY A 129 19.50 -35.30 20.35
N GLN A 130 20.76 -35.49 20.00
CA GLN A 130 21.70 -34.37 19.79
C GLN A 130 21.30 -33.48 18.60
N HIS A 131 20.69 -34.06 17.57
CA HIS A 131 20.23 -33.39 16.35
C HIS A 131 18.81 -33.84 15.99
N TRP A 132 18.06 -32.96 15.32
CA TRP A 132 16.77 -33.30 14.70
C TRP A 132 16.51 -32.49 13.43
N LEU A 133 15.63 -32.99 12.59
CA LEU A 133 15.30 -32.38 11.30
C LEU A 133 14.79 -30.94 11.47
N LEU A 134 15.36 -30.01 10.68
CA LEU A 134 14.98 -28.60 10.61
C LEU A 134 13.46 -28.36 10.51
N GLU A 135 12.76 -29.22 9.76
CA GLU A 135 11.32 -29.12 9.56
C GLU A 135 10.55 -29.16 10.89
N LYS A 136 11.04 -29.93 11.88
CA LYS A 136 10.42 -30.02 13.21
C LYS A 136 10.54 -28.69 13.95
N THR A 137 11.69 -28.04 13.87
CA THR A 137 11.91 -26.68 14.39
C THR A 137 10.99 -25.67 13.70
N GLN A 138 10.87 -25.72 12.37
CA GLN A 138 9.99 -24.81 11.62
C GLN A 138 8.52 -24.98 12.00
N ARG A 139 8.01 -26.22 12.05
CA ARG A 139 6.62 -26.49 12.44
C ARG A 139 6.32 -26.01 13.85
N PHE A 140 7.24 -26.25 14.79
CA PHE A 140 7.11 -25.80 16.17
C PHE A 140 7.06 -24.27 16.28
N LEU A 141 8.02 -23.57 15.67
CA LEU A 141 8.06 -22.10 15.66
C LEU A 141 6.84 -21.49 14.99
N LYS A 142 6.32 -22.10 13.92
CA LYS A 142 5.08 -21.65 13.27
C LYS A 142 3.88 -21.70 14.21
N LYS A 143 3.71 -22.79 14.96
CA LYS A 143 2.62 -22.93 15.95
C LYS A 143 2.72 -21.86 17.04
N LEU A 144 3.92 -21.62 17.56
CA LEU A 144 4.17 -20.58 18.56
C LEU A 144 3.82 -19.18 18.03
N TYR A 145 4.33 -18.81 16.85
CA TYR A 145 4.05 -17.51 16.25
C TYR A 145 2.55 -17.31 15.99
N GLN A 146 1.89 -18.30 15.39
CA GLN A 146 0.46 -18.22 15.05
C GLN A 146 -0.47 -18.17 16.27
N SER A 147 -0.01 -18.64 17.43
CA SER A 147 -0.73 -18.57 18.69
C SER A 147 -0.42 -17.31 19.51
N ASN A 148 0.48 -16.44 19.03
CA ASN A 148 0.99 -15.28 19.77
C ASN A 148 1.66 -15.66 21.11
N VAL A 149 2.36 -16.80 21.13
CA VAL A 149 3.09 -17.31 22.30
C VAL A 149 4.55 -17.55 21.97
N VAL A 150 5.44 -17.40 22.95
CA VAL A 150 6.85 -17.81 22.84
C VAL A 150 7.32 -18.47 24.13
N THR A 151 8.25 -19.41 24.00
CA THR A 151 8.89 -20.11 25.11
C THR A 151 10.33 -19.63 25.22
N SER A 152 10.65 -18.88 26.27
CA SER A 152 11.94 -18.16 26.40
C SER A 152 13.10 -19.05 26.87
N ASN A 153 12.82 -20.15 27.58
CA ASN A 153 13.83 -21.07 28.10
C ASN A 153 13.98 -22.31 27.22
N VAL A 154 14.60 -22.10 26.06
CA VAL A 154 14.86 -23.15 25.07
C VAL A 154 16.13 -23.91 25.45
N LYS A 155 15.95 -25.17 25.85
CA LYS A 155 17.00 -26.18 26.08
C LYS A 155 16.43 -27.58 25.81
N ARG A 156 17.28 -28.58 25.56
CA ARG A 156 16.81 -29.93 25.21
C ARG A 156 15.96 -30.56 26.31
N ASP A 157 16.32 -30.31 27.56
CA ASP A 157 15.58 -30.81 28.73
C ASP A 157 14.14 -30.32 28.80
N ASN A 158 13.84 -29.18 28.18
CA ASN A 158 12.51 -28.55 28.20
C ASN A 158 11.65 -28.93 26.99
N LEU A 159 12.16 -29.77 26.09
CA LEU A 159 11.50 -30.15 24.84
C LEU A 159 11.40 -31.68 24.73
N ARG A 160 10.34 -32.18 24.09
CA ARG A 160 10.14 -33.61 23.84
C ARG A 160 9.56 -33.85 22.45
N PHE A 161 9.73 -35.06 21.93
CA PHE A 161 8.96 -35.54 20.79
C PHE A 161 7.67 -36.20 21.25
N THR A 162 6.55 -35.78 20.67
CA THR A 162 5.27 -36.49 20.76
C THR A 162 5.33 -37.83 20.03
N SER A 163 4.32 -38.68 20.23
CA SER A 163 4.15 -39.93 19.45
C SER A 163 4.05 -39.69 17.94
N ALA A 164 3.54 -38.53 17.52
CA ALA A 164 3.50 -38.09 16.12
C ALA A 164 4.86 -37.56 15.60
N GLY A 165 5.90 -37.55 16.45
CA GLY A 165 7.22 -37.04 16.11
C GLY A 165 7.29 -35.51 16.00
N GLU A 166 6.34 -34.78 16.58
CA GLU A 166 6.36 -33.31 16.64
C GLU A 166 7.03 -32.82 17.93
N LEU A 167 7.74 -31.70 17.87
CA LEU A 167 8.32 -31.05 19.05
C LEU A 167 7.21 -30.47 19.94
N GLN A 168 7.38 -30.63 21.25
CA GLN A 168 6.51 -30.06 22.28
C GLN A 168 7.35 -29.54 23.45
N TYR A 169 7.00 -28.36 23.96
CA TYR A 169 7.60 -27.75 25.13
C TYR A 169 6.92 -28.23 26.42
N ILE A 170 7.70 -28.60 27.43
CA ILE A 170 7.20 -29.26 28.64
C ILE A 170 7.42 -28.51 29.96
N ASP A 171 8.21 -27.43 29.94
CA ASP A 171 8.55 -26.68 31.16
C ASP A 171 7.53 -25.56 31.43
N ILE A 172 6.46 -25.89 32.15
CA ILE A 172 5.38 -24.94 32.48
C ILE A 172 5.86 -23.94 33.52
N GLY A 173 5.93 -22.65 33.18
CA GLY A 173 6.57 -21.65 34.05
C GLY A 173 6.46 -20.23 33.53
N HIS A 174 7.33 -19.35 34.03
CA HIS A 174 7.37 -17.92 33.70
C HIS A 174 7.82 -17.68 32.25
N ASP A 175 8.53 -18.65 31.67
CA ASP A 175 9.12 -18.56 30.33
C ASP A 175 8.10 -18.72 29.20
N ILE A 176 6.87 -19.13 29.50
CA ILE A 176 5.75 -19.13 28.56
C ILE A 176 5.10 -17.75 28.62
N VAL A 177 5.34 -16.96 27.58
CA VAL A 177 5.01 -15.54 27.57
C VAL A 177 4.35 -15.13 26.25
N PRO A 178 3.65 -13.98 26.21
CA PRO A 178 3.18 -13.42 24.96
C PRO A 178 4.34 -13.23 23.96
N LEU A 179 4.04 -13.43 22.68
CA LEU A 179 4.97 -13.25 21.58
C LEU A 179 5.48 -11.82 21.51
N THR A 180 6.80 -11.67 21.43
CA THR A 180 7.47 -10.45 20.98
C THR A 180 8.47 -10.83 19.89
N THR A 181 8.76 -9.94 18.93
CA THR A 181 9.71 -10.25 17.85
C THR A 181 11.11 -10.56 18.39
N SER A 182 11.52 -9.90 19.48
CA SER A 182 12.82 -10.14 20.12
C SER A 182 12.92 -11.53 20.74
N ARG A 183 11.91 -11.94 21.52
CA ARG A 183 11.85 -13.27 22.13
C ARG A 183 11.68 -14.36 21.08
N PHE A 184 10.90 -14.11 20.04
CA PHE A 184 10.72 -15.07 18.95
C PHE A 184 12.01 -15.30 18.17
N LEU A 185 12.76 -14.23 17.86
CA LEU A 185 14.05 -14.30 17.21
C LEU A 185 15.07 -15.09 18.05
N ASP A 186 15.16 -14.81 19.36
CA ASP A 186 16.02 -15.56 20.28
C ASP A 186 15.59 -17.03 20.42
N CYS A 187 14.29 -17.30 20.56
CA CYS A 187 13.73 -18.65 20.59
C CYS A 187 14.08 -19.44 19.31
N ALA A 188 13.91 -18.82 18.15
CA ALA A 188 14.26 -19.40 16.85
C ALA A 188 15.76 -19.67 16.72
N ALA A 189 16.61 -18.73 17.15
CA ALA A 189 18.06 -18.88 17.13
C ALA A 189 18.51 -20.05 18.01
N ARG A 190 17.96 -20.14 19.23
CA ARG A 190 18.28 -21.22 20.16
C ARG A 190 17.86 -22.58 19.60
N LEU A 191 16.61 -22.71 19.15
CA LEU A 191 16.09 -23.95 18.59
C LEU A 191 16.86 -24.40 17.34
N TYR A 192 17.23 -23.46 16.48
CA TYR A 192 18.04 -23.74 15.31
C TYR A 192 19.43 -24.24 15.72
N ALA A 193 20.10 -23.58 16.67
CA ALA A 193 21.42 -23.97 17.12
C ALA A 193 21.44 -25.34 17.83
N ILE A 194 20.52 -25.62 18.76
CA ILE A 194 20.50 -26.92 19.45
C ILE A 194 19.96 -28.05 18.54
N GLY A 195 19.01 -27.74 17.66
CA GLY A 195 18.34 -28.74 16.84
C GLY A 195 19.09 -29.07 15.57
N GLU A 196 19.33 -28.05 14.75
CA GLU A 196 19.95 -28.20 13.44
C GLU A 196 21.47 -28.31 13.56
N LEU A 197 22.11 -27.40 14.29
CA LEU A 197 23.58 -27.41 14.42
C LEU A 197 24.10 -28.38 15.47
N GLY A 198 23.22 -28.94 16.32
CA GLY A 198 23.59 -29.87 17.38
C GLY A 198 24.43 -29.25 18.50
N TRP A 199 24.43 -27.91 18.63
CA TRP A 199 25.19 -27.20 19.67
C TRP A 199 24.72 -27.60 21.06
N SER A 200 25.61 -27.56 22.04
CA SER A 200 25.26 -27.81 23.44
C SER A 200 24.38 -26.69 24.00
N ASP A 201 23.50 -27.02 24.95
CA ASP A 201 22.62 -26.03 25.59
C ASP A 201 23.43 -24.90 26.27
N HIS A 202 24.66 -25.18 26.71
CA HIS A 202 25.57 -24.23 27.36
C HIS A 202 26.23 -23.24 26.40
N GLU A 203 26.34 -23.55 25.11
CA GLU A 203 26.94 -22.63 24.14
C GLU A 203 26.11 -21.36 23.96
N LEU A 204 24.80 -21.46 24.22
CA LEU A 204 23.81 -20.39 24.10
C LEU A 204 23.50 -19.69 25.43
N ALA A 205 24.29 -19.95 26.48
CA ALA A 205 24.23 -19.19 27.73
C ALA A 205 24.53 -17.70 27.44
N ARG A 206 23.85 -16.78 28.14
CA ARG A 206 24.05 -15.33 27.96
C ARG A 206 25.51 -14.97 28.24
N ARG A 207 26.23 -14.53 27.21
CA ARG A 207 27.61 -14.01 27.31
C ARG A 207 27.58 -12.49 27.23
N ARG A 208 28.46 -11.82 27.98
CA ARG A 208 28.72 -10.40 27.73
C ARG A 208 29.43 -10.27 26.38
N THR A 209 28.85 -9.52 25.46
CA THR A 209 29.43 -9.25 24.15
C THR A 209 29.33 -7.76 23.84
N VAL A 210 30.30 -7.26 23.07
CA VAL A 210 30.29 -5.90 22.50
C VAL A 210 29.65 -5.87 21.10
N GLN A 211 29.39 -7.04 20.52
CA GLN A 211 28.72 -7.17 19.22
C GLN A 211 27.27 -6.75 19.33
N ARG A 212 26.73 -6.17 18.25
CA ARG A 212 25.29 -5.91 18.18
C ARG A 212 24.53 -7.24 18.08
N PRO A 213 23.29 -7.32 18.61
CA PRO A 213 22.50 -8.56 18.56
C PRO A 213 22.40 -9.19 17.16
N ALA A 214 22.15 -8.38 16.13
CA ALA A 214 22.07 -8.87 14.75
C ALA A 214 23.42 -9.43 14.24
N GLU A 215 24.56 -8.83 14.61
CA GLU A 215 25.89 -9.32 14.23
C GLU A 215 26.19 -10.67 14.90
N ALA A 216 25.81 -10.82 16.17
CA ALA A 216 25.96 -12.07 16.89
C ALA A 216 25.09 -13.20 16.31
N LEU A 217 23.86 -12.89 15.86
CA LEU A 217 22.98 -13.85 15.22
C LEU A 217 23.42 -14.19 13.79
N GLU A 218 23.97 -13.23 13.05
CA GLU A 218 24.51 -13.46 11.70
C GLU A 218 25.73 -14.40 11.74
N ALA A 219 26.45 -14.45 12.86
CA ALA A 219 27.55 -15.38 13.07
C ALA A 219 27.10 -16.84 13.25
N ILE A 220 25.80 -17.11 13.46
CA ILE A 220 25.26 -18.48 13.54
C ILE A 220 25.12 -19.03 12.11
N PRO A 221 25.85 -20.11 11.74
CA PRO A 221 25.88 -20.60 10.36
C PRO A 221 24.49 -20.93 9.80
N GLY A 222 24.10 -20.24 8.72
CA GLY A 222 22.82 -20.47 8.02
C GLY A 222 21.58 -19.89 8.70
N PHE A 223 21.68 -19.36 9.92
CA PHE A 223 20.52 -18.90 10.70
C PHE A 223 19.78 -17.74 10.02
N SER A 224 20.50 -16.78 9.44
CA SER A 224 19.90 -15.64 8.72
C SER A 224 18.97 -16.09 7.58
N SER A 225 19.42 -17.06 6.78
CA SER A 225 18.62 -17.64 5.69
C SER A 225 17.44 -18.46 6.22
N PHE A 226 17.67 -19.26 7.28
CA PHE A 226 16.63 -20.02 7.95
C PHE A 226 15.51 -19.11 8.50
N TYR A 227 15.86 -18.06 9.24
CA TYR A 227 14.89 -17.17 9.87
C TYR A 227 14.09 -16.39 8.83
N ARG A 228 14.75 -15.90 7.77
CA ARG A 228 14.05 -15.32 6.61
C ARG A 228 13.06 -16.29 5.99
N GLY A 229 13.48 -17.54 5.75
CA GLY A 229 12.62 -18.59 5.21
C GLY A 229 11.44 -18.92 6.12
N LEU A 230 11.65 -18.93 7.44
CA LEU A 230 10.60 -19.13 8.45
C LEU A 230 9.55 -18.01 8.38
N VAL A 231 9.97 -16.75 8.36
CA VAL A 231 9.05 -15.60 8.26
C VAL A 231 8.31 -15.60 6.92
N HIS A 232 8.98 -15.91 5.80
CA HIS A 232 8.31 -16.09 4.51
C HIS A 232 7.25 -17.19 4.56
N ALA A 233 7.54 -18.31 5.22
CA ALA A 233 6.61 -19.42 5.33
C ALA A 233 5.46 -19.16 6.33
N LEU A 234 5.58 -18.16 7.20
CA LEU A 234 4.49 -17.62 8.03
C LEU A 234 3.58 -16.67 7.22
N HIS A 235 4.12 -16.05 6.17
CA HIS A 235 3.45 -15.04 5.34
C HIS A 235 3.56 -15.37 3.84
N PRO A 236 3.03 -16.52 3.37
CA PRO A 236 3.26 -16.99 2.00
C PRO A 236 2.76 -16.04 0.91
N GLY A 237 1.73 -15.22 1.18
CA GLY A 237 1.23 -14.22 0.24
C GLY A 237 2.09 -12.96 0.10
N TYR A 238 3.20 -12.84 0.85
CA TYR A 238 4.05 -11.64 0.88
C TYR A 238 5.29 -11.78 0.00
N VAL A 239 5.63 -13.03 -0.34
CA VAL A 239 6.69 -13.34 -1.29
C VAL A 239 6.13 -13.10 -2.69
N PRO A 240 6.74 -12.20 -3.49
CA PRO A 240 6.29 -11.97 -4.85
C PRO A 240 6.39 -13.28 -5.65
N ASN A 241 5.25 -13.88 -5.99
CA ASN A 241 5.22 -14.77 -7.13
C ASN A 241 5.29 -13.89 -8.36
N ALA A 242 6.28 -14.13 -9.24
CA ALA A 242 6.49 -13.39 -10.49
C ALA A 242 5.28 -13.42 -11.46
N SER A 243 4.17 -14.04 -11.08
CA SER A 243 3.04 -14.40 -11.94
C SER A 243 1.67 -13.96 -11.45
N ILE A 244 1.55 -13.18 -10.36
CA ILE A 244 0.26 -12.62 -9.93
C ILE A 244 0.18 -11.16 -10.36
N ASP A 245 0.33 -10.92 -11.67
CA ASP A 245 -0.50 -9.87 -12.27
C ASP A 245 -1.88 -10.51 -12.35
N LEU A 246 -2.78 -10.18 -11.41
CA LEU A 246 -4.19 -10.38 -11.67
C LEU A 246 -4.53 -9.32 -12.73
N PRO A 247 -4.68 -9.68 -14.01
CA PRO A 247 -4.99 -8.68 -15.00
C PRO A 247 -6.37 -8.13 -14.67
N VAL A 248 -6.47 -6.81 -14.61
CA VAL A 248 -7.70 -6.17 -15.02
C VAL A 248 -8.04 -6.75 -16.39
N THR A 249 -9.27 -7.26 -16.56
CA THR A 249 -9.69 -7.93 -17.79
C THR A 249 -9.21 -7.14 -19.00
N ALA A 250 -8.52 -7.81 -19.94
CA ALA A 250 -7.98 -7.12 -21.11
C ALA A 250 -9.13 -6.39 -21.84
N PRO A 251 -8.92 -5.10 -22.19
CA PRO A 251 -9.93 -4.34 -22.93
C PRO A 251 -10.22 -4.99 -24.29
N PRO A 252 -11.45 -4.84 -24.82
CA PRO A 252 -11.80 -5.32 -26.15
C PRO A 252 -10.93 -4.68 -27.23
N GLU A 253 -10.62 -5.45 -28.27
CA GLU A 253 -9.83 -5.00 -29.41
C GLU A 253 -10.73 -4.44 -30.53
N HIS A 254 -10.42 -3.22 -30.97
CA HIS A 254 -11.08 -2.49 -32.04
C HIS A 254 -10.05 -2.09 -33.10
N THR A 255 -9.51 -3.10 -33.79
CA THR A 255 -8.45 -2.96 -34.81
C THR A 255 -8.91 -2.23 -36.08
N ASP A 256 -10.22 -2.00 -36.20
CA ASP A 256 -10.91 -1.26 -37.25
C ASP A 256 -11.28 0.18 -36.83
N VAL A 257 -10.79 0.63 -35.67
CA VAL A 257 -10.98 2.00 -35.16
C VAL A 257 -9.62 2.67 -34.96
N THR A 258 -9.47 3.89 -35.47
CA THR A 258 -8.38 4.80 -35.09
C THR A 258 -8.87 5.80 -34.05
N LEU A 259 -8.11 5.97 -32.96
CA LEU A 259 -8.32 7.06 -32.00
C LEU A 259 -7.59 8.31 -32.51
N LEU A 260 -8.33 9.38 -32.78
CA LEU A 260 -7.80 10.64 -33.30
C LEU A 260 -8.00 11.76 -32.26
N ILE A 261 -6.91 12.13 -31.58
CA ILE A 261 -6.89 13.23 -30.61
C ILE A 261 -6.49 14.50 -31.33
N LYS A 262 -7.32 15.54 -31.29
CA LYS A 262 -7.08 16.79 -32.00
C LYS A 262 -6.58 17.86 -31.05
N CYS A 263 -5.52 18.56 -31.45
CA CYS A 263 -5.01 19.71 -30.71
C CYS A 263 -4.49 20.78 -31.65
N CYS A 264 -4.22 21.96 -31.11
CA CYS A 264 -3.48 23.01 -31.80
C CYS A 264 -2.54 23.73 -30.80
N PRO A 265 -1.66 24.65 -31.26
CA PRO A 265 -0.66 25.30 -30.43
C PRO A 265 -1.18 25.98 -29.16
N GLN A 266 -2.48 26.34 -29.07
CA GLN A 266 -3.08 26.87 -27.84
C GLN A 266 -3.13 25.82 -26.70
N ASP A 267 -3.17 24.53 -27.02
CA ASP A 267 -3.30 23.46 -26.04
C ASP A 267 -1.97 23.07 -25.40
N ALA A 268 -0.85 23.65 -25.85
CA ALA A 268 0.52 23.23 -25.51
C ALA A 268 0.77 23.09 -24.00
N ASN A 269 0.17 23.95 -23.17
CA ASN A 269 0.35 23.90 -21.72
C ASN A 269 -0.35 22.71 -21.03
N SER A 270 -1.45 22.21 -21.60
CA SER A 270 -2.25 21.13 -21.02
C SER A 270 -2.09 19.78 -21.75
N LEU A 271 -1.46 19.80 -22.93
CA LEU A 271 -1.36 18.65 -23.84
C LEU A 271 -0.85 17.38 -23.15
N ASP A 272 0.22 17.49 -22.36
CA ASP A 272 0.82 16.35 -21.68
C ASP A 272 -0.19 15.69 -20.73
N VAL A 273 -0.74 16.44 -19.78
CA VAL A 273 -1.70 15.96 -18.79
C VAL A 273 -2.97 15.41 -19.45
N GLN A 274 -3.49 16.09 -20.47
CA GLN A 274 -4.73 15.71 -21.13
C GLN A 274 -4.58 14.44 -21.97
N VAL A 275 -3.45 14.26 -22.67
CA VAL A 275 -3.21 13.01 -23.40
C VAL A 275 -3.03 11.84 -22.44
N HIS A 276 -2.34 12.04 -21.31
CA HIS A 276 -2.25 11.00 -20.26
C HIS A 276 -3.65 10.61 -19.75
N HIS A 277 -4.52 11.59 -19.48
CA HIS A 277 -5.91 11.36 -19.09
C HIS A 277 -6.71 10.60 -20.15
N ILE A 278 -6.76 11.10 -21.38
CA ILE A 278 -7.53 10.53 -22.49
C ILE A 278 -7.09 9.09 -22.78
N VAL A 279 -5.79 8.89 -22.95
CA VAL A 279 -5.22 7.60 -23.33
C VAL A 279 -5.37 6.61 -22.17
N GLY A 280 -5.11 7.02 -20.93
CA GLY A 280 -5.32 6.19 -19.75
C GLY A 280 -6.75 5.69 -19.64
N GLU A 281 -7.72 6.60 -19.67
CA GLU A 281 -9.13 6.26 -19.50
C GLU A 281 -9.71 5.45 -20.67
N LEU A 282 -9.31 5.72 -21.92
CA LEU A 282 -9.81 4.94 -23.06
C LEU A 282 -9.13 3.59 -23.22
N ARG A 283 -7.82 3.47 -22.94
CA ARG A 283 -7.11 2.18 -23.06
C ARG A 283 -7.59 1.15 -22.05
N LEU A 284 -8.24 1.54 -20.96
CA LEU A 284 -8.94 0.60 -20.07
C LEU A 284 -10.17 -0.05 -20.72
N ARG A 285 -10.77 0.61 -21.70
CA ARG A 285 -12.10 0.26 -22.24
C ARG A 285 -12.03 -0.21 -23.69
N ALA A 286 -10.97 0.14 -24.41
CA ALA A 286 -10.76 -0.27 -25.80
C ALA A 286 -9.27 -0.22 -26.19
N ARG A 287 -8.84 -1.20 -26.99
CA ARG A 287 -7.58 -1.14 -27.75
C ARG A 287 -7.86 -0.74 -29.19
N PHE A 288 -7.26 0.36 -29.63
CA PHE A 288 -7.43 0.88 -30.98
C PHE A 288 -6.37 0.33 -31.94
N SER A 289 -6.66 0.38 -33.24
CA SER A 289 -5.67 0.09 -34.28
C SER A 289 -4.44 0.99 -34.16
N LYS A 290 -4.70 2.29 -33.94
CA LYS A 290 -3.71 3.34 -33.72
C LYS A 290 -4.31 4.47 -32.88
N THR A 291 -3.47 5.10 -32.06
CA THR A 291 -3.71 6.38 -31.40
C THR A 291 -2.89 7.46 -32.07
N VAL A 292 -3.56 8.45 -32.65
CA VAL A 292 -2.95 9.51 -33.44
C VAL A 292 -3.21 10.86 -32.79
N LEU A 293 -2.16 11.66 -32.63
CA LEU A 293 -2.28 13.08 -32.28
C LEU A 293 -2.28 13.92 -33.56
N ASN A 294 -3.42 14.50 -33.90
CA ASN A 294 -3.56 15.40 -35.06
C ASN A 294 -3.42 16.86 -34.63
N VAL A 295 -2.49 17.55 -35.26
CA VAL A 295 -2.10 18.92 -34.92
C VAL A 295 -2.48 19.86 -36.06
N ASP A 296 -3.33 20.84 -35.76
CA ASP A 296 -3.46 22.04 -36.59
C ASP A 296 -2.30 22.98 -36.25
N PRO A 297 -1.36 23.29 -37.16
CA PRO A 297 -0.18 24.08 -36.84
C PRO A 297 -0.45 25.59 -36.69
N PHE A 298 -1.68 26.05 -36.90
CA PHE A 298 -2.02 27.47 -36.82
C PHE A 298 -1.79 28.04 -35.42
N GLU A 299 -0.96 29.09 -35.29
CA GLU A 299 -0.60 29.68 -33.99
C GLU A 299 -1.54 30.82 -33.52
N GLY A 300 -2.48 31.22 -34.36
CA GLY A 300 -3.50 32.24 -34.05
C GLY A 300 -3.48 33.44 -35.01
N PRO A 301 -4.43 34.39 -34.82
CA PRO A 301 -5.42 34.44 -33.75
C PRO A 301 -6.54 33.38 -33.90
N TYR A 302 -6.95 32.75 -32.81
CA TYR A 302 -8.02 31.74 -32.81
C TYR A 302 -9.40 32.39 -32.69
N LEU A 303 -10.43 31.77 -33.31
CA LEU A 303 -11.83 32.18 -33.14
C LEU A 303 -12.25 32.23 -31.66
N ARG A 304 -11.71 31.32 -30.82
CA ARG A 304 -11.90 31.33 -29.37
C ARG A 304 -10.55 31.16 -28.69
N GLN A 305 -9.82 32.25 -28.55
CA GLN A 305 -8.53 32.29 -27.86
C GLN A 305 -8.71 32.05 -26.35
N HIS A 306 -7.94 31.13 -25.76
CA HIS A 306 -7.85 30.97 -24.29
C HIS A 306 -6.41 30.98 -23.76
N SER A 307 -5.43 30.78 -24.64
CA SER A 307 -4.00 30.86 -24.35
C SER A 307 -3.27 31.34 -25.60
N LYS A 308 -2.03 31.84 -25.48
CA LYS A 308 -1.18 32.12 -26.64
C LYS A 308 -0.67 30.79 -27.22
N GLY A 309 -0.76 30.63 -28.54
CA GLY A 309 -0.26 29.43 -29.21
C GLY A 309 1.26 29.30 -29.14
N SER A 310 1.75 28.07 -28.96
CA SER A 310 3.17 27.73 -29.13
C SER A 310 3.35 26.39 -29.85
N LEU A 311 3.65 26.43 -31.14
CA LEU A 311 3.87 25.22 -31.94
C LEU A 311 5.17 24.50 -31.53
N SER A 312 6.18 25.24 -31.11
CA SER A 312 7.46 24.68 -30.65
C SER A 312 7.31 23.87 -29.37
N GLN A 313 6.59 24.40 -28.37
CA GLN A 313 6.29 23.68 -27.12
C GLN A 313 5.42 22.46 -27.39
N LEU A 314 4.39 22.59 -28.24
CA LEU A 314 3.53 21.48 -28.63
C LEU A 314 4.34 20.34 -29.27
N LYS A 315 5.25 20.65 -30.20
CA LYS A 315 6.16 19.65 -30.83
C LYS A 315 6.99 18.90 -29.79
N LEU A 316 7.60 19.62 -28.84
CA LEU A 316 8.42 19.01 -27.79
C LEU A 316 7.62 18.01 -26.93
N ILE A 317 6.38 18.35 -26.60
CA ILE A 317 5.49 17.50 -25.80
C ILE A 317 4.99 16.31 -26.63
N ALA A 318 4.57 16.54 -27.88
CA ALA A 318 4.13 15.47 -28.78
C ALA A 318 5.23 14.41 -28.99
N ASP A 319 6.47 14.84 -29.18
CA ASP A 319 7.64 13.95 -29.27
C ASP A 319 7.86 13.12 -27.99
N ARG A 320 7.60 13.71 -26.82
CA ARG A 320 7.71 13.01 -25.53
C ARG A 320 6.62 11.95 -25.40
N LEU A 321 5.38 12.29 -25.74
CA LEU A 321 4.24 11.37 -25.71
C LEU A 321 4.44 10.19 -26.67
N LEU A 322 5.01 10.46 -27.86
CA LEU A 322 5.38 9.44 -28.84
C LEU A 322 6.49 8.52 -28.31
N ARG A 323 7.59 9.08 -27.77
CA ARG A 323 8.68 8.28 -27.18
C ARG A 323 8.23 7.44 -25.98
N ALA A 324 7.24 7.91 -25.24
CA ALA A 324 6.66 7.19 -24.10
C ALA A 324 5.63 6.12 -24.51
N GLY A 325 5.27 6.01 -25.81
CA GLY A 325 4.30 5.01 -26.30
C GLY A 325 2.84 5.28 -25.90
N LEU A 326 2.52 6.50 -25.47
CA LEU A 326 1.12 6.90 -25.22
C LEU A 326 0.35 7.06 -26.53
N ILE A 327 1.03 7.53 -27.57
CA ILE A 327 0.49 7.70 -28.92
C ILE A 327 1.40 6.98 -29.91
N ASP A 328 0.84 6.55 -31.04
CA ASP A 328 1.57 5.80 -32.06
C ASP A 328 2.12 6.72 -33.15
N GLU A 329 1.41 7.81 -33.45
CA GLU A 329 1.79 8.78 -34.49
C GLU A 329 1.41 10.22 -34.11
N VAL A 330 2.19 11.18 -34.61
CA VAL A 330 1.89 12.62 -34.55
C VAL A 330 1.77 13.12 -35.98
N TRP A 331 0.65 13.75 -36.31
CA TRP A 331 0.38 14.29 -37.64
C TRP A 331 0.27 15.81 -37.58
N PHE A 332 1.23 16.50 -38.17
CA PHE A 332 1.14 17.94 -38.38
C PHE A 332 0.50 18.20 -39.73
N ALA A 333 -0.69 18.81 -39.74
CA ALA A 333 -1.34 19.19 -40.98
C ALA A 333 -0.42 20.15 -41.77
N PRO A 334 -0.22 19.95 -43.08
CA PRO A 334 0.66 20.80 -43.86
C PRO A 334 0.08 22.21 -44.00
N THR A 335 0.96 23.18 -44.24
CA THR A 335 0.58 24.59 -44.40
C THR A 335 0.72 25.07 -45.84
N ASP A 336 1.22 24.24 -46.76
CA ASP A 336 1.36 24.60 -48.16
C ASP A 336 0.01 24.60 -48.90
N HIS A 337 -0.11 25.51 -49.86
CA HIS A 337 -1.35 25.73 -50.59
C HIS A 337 -1.76 24.54 -51.46
N ASP A 338 -0.81 23.76 -51.99
CA ASP A 338 -1.08 22.62 -52.87
C ASP A 338 -1.75 21.49 -52.10
N SER A 339 -1.23 21.16 -50.91
CA SER A 339 -1.85 20.17 -50.02
C SER A 339 -3.27 20.59 -49.61
N ILE A 340 -3.48 21.88 -49.31
CA ILE A 340 -4.80 22.41 -48.95
C ILE A 340 -5.78 22.32 -50.12
N ALA A 341 -5.38 22.78 -51.31
CA ALA A 341 -6.20 22.71 -52.51
C ALA A 341 -6.56 21.27 -52.90
N ASN A 342 -5.64 20.31 -52.72
CA ASN A 342 -5.88 18.90 -53.03
C ASN A 342 -6.95 18.29 -52.12
N VAL A 343 -6.91 18.58 -50.81
CA VAL A 343 -7.94 18.11 -49.86
C VAL A 343 -9.29 18.76 -50.17
N HIS A 344 -9.33 20.07 -50.46
CA HIS A 344 -10.59 20.73 -50.83
C HIS A 344 -11.15 20.27 -52.17
N ARG A 345 -10.30 19.93 -53.16
CA ARG A 345 -10.72 19.26 -54.39
C ARG A 345 -11.38 17.92 -54.07
N HIS A 346 -10.75 17.11 -53.23
CA HIS A 346 -11.29 15.79 -52.88
C HIS A 346 -12.63 15.88 -52.13
N TRP A 347 -12.71 16.73 -51.12
CA TRP A 347 -13.87 16.80 -50.23
C TRP A 347 -15.01 17.69 -50.74
N PHE A 348 -14.73 18.67 -51.60
CA PHE A 348 -15.73 19.67 -52.02
C PHE A 348 -15.77 19.96 -53.53
N ASP A 349 -14.89 19.34 -54.33
CA ASP A 349 -14.69 19.66 -55.75
C ASP A 349 -14.32 21.14 -55.99
N LEU A 350 -13.50 21.71 -55.09
CA LEU A 350 -13.08 23.11 -55.11
C LEU A 350 -11.54 23.26 -55.19
N PRO A 351 -10.93 23.09 -56.39
CA PRO A 351 -9.47 23.03 -56.55
C PRO A 351 -8.72 24.37 -56.38
N GLY A 352 -9.43 25.50 -56.24
CA GLY A 352 -8.82 26.84 -56.11
C GLY A 352 -8.80 27.40 -54.68
N ILE A 353 -9.32 26.65 -53.69
CA ILE A 353 -9.44 27.12 -52.31
C ILE A 353 -8.25 26.64 -51.49
N THR A 354 -7.40 27.57 -51.06
CA THR A 354 -6.12 27.26 -50.40
C THR A 354 -6.06 27.72 -48.93
N ALA A 355 -7.15 28.26 -48.40
CA ALA A 355 -7.24 28.68 -47.00
C ALA A 355 -7.60 27.49 -46.08
N SER A 356 -6.82 27.24 -45.04
CA SER A 356 -7.03 26.10 -44.12
C SER A 356 -8.21 26.25 -43.15
N HIS A 357 -8.68 27.48 -42.96
CA HIS A 357 -9.73 27.87 -42.01
C HIS A 357 -10.91 28.53 -42.73
N THR A 358 -12.09 28.52 -42.09
CA THR A 358 -13.28 29.21 -42.59
C THR A 358 -13.11 30.74 -42.62
N ALA A 359 -14.06 31.44 -43.23
CA ALA A 359 -14.15 32.90 -43.16
C ALA A 359 -14.18 33.43 -41.71
N GLN A 360 -14.75 32.68 -40.77
CA GLN A 360 -14.79 33.01 -39.33
C GLN A 360 -13.56 32.50 -38.56
N GLY A 361 -12.54 31.95 -39.23
CA GLY A 361 -11.32 31.48 -38.58
C GLY A 361 -11.46 30.16 -37.83
N ALA A 362 -12.41 29.31 -38.21
CA ALA A 362 -12.58 27.98 -37.63
C ALA A 362 -11.84 26.91 -38.48
N PRO A 363 -11.13 25.95 -37.88
CA PRO A 363 -10.30 25.00 -38.63
C PRO A 363 -11.14 24.02 -39.44
N VAL A 364 -10.75 23.79 -40.70
CA VAL A 364 -11.41 22.81 -41.59
C VAL A 364 -10.40 21.82 -42.15
N PHE A 365 -9.32 22.34 -42.71
CA PHE A 365 -8.35 21.57 -43.46
C PHE A 365 -7.68 20.47 -42.61
N SER A 366 -7.21 20.81 -41.41
CA SER A 366 -6.48 19.88 -40.53
C SER A 366 -7.27 18.62 -40.20
N GLN A 367 -8.60 18.72 -40.05
CA GLN A 367 -9.47 17.57 -39.83
C GLN A 367 -9.61 16.70 -41.09
N LEU A 368 -9.91 17.31 -42.23
CA LEU A 368 -10.16 16.58 -43.48
C LEU A 368 -8.89 15.90 -43.99
N TRP A 369 -7.76 16.58 -43.86
CA TRP A 369 -6.45 16.02 -44.16
C TRP A 369 -6.15 14.79 -43.28
N ALA A 370 -6.49 14.83 -41.98
CA ALA A 370 -6.35 13.66 -41.12
C ALA A 370 -7.31 12.53 -41.52
N PHE A 371 -8.55 12.86 -41.89
CA PHE A 371 -9.51 11.88 -42.40
C PHE A 371 -8.98 11.15 -43.63
N ASP A 372 -8.35 11.82 -44.59
CA ASP A 372 -7.78 11.16 -45.78
C ASP A 372 -6.69 10.15 -45.45
N ARG A 373 -5.93 10.39 -44.37
CA ARG A 373 -4.83 9.52 -43.93
C ARG A 373 -5.31 8.29 -43.16
N ILE A 374 -6.46 8.37 -42.51
CA ILE A 374 -7.03 7.26 -41.75
C ILE A 374 -7.42 6.13 -42.71
N ARG A 375 -6.94 4.92 -42.39
CA ARG A 375 -7.14 3.69 -43.19
C ARG A 375 -8.21 2.77 -42.61
N THR A 376 -8.51 2.92 -41.33
CA THR A 376 -9.58 2.19 -40.66
C THR A 376 -10.95 2.71 -41.11
N PRO A 377 -11.98 1.85 -41.14
CA PRO A 377 -13.33 2.27 -41.52
C PRO A 377 -13.94 3.22 -40.48
N PHE A 378 -13.56 3.09 -39.21
CA PHE A 378 -14.06 3.93 -38.13
C PHE A 378 -12.98 4.83 -37.53
N VAL A 379 -13.37 6.04 -37.15
CA VAL A 379 -12.53 6.96 -36.37
C VAL A 379 -13.27 7.40 -35.12
N LEU A 380 -12.66 7.18 -33.95
CA LEU A 380 -13.09 7.81 -32.71
C LEU A 380 -12.31 9.11 -32.57
N GLN A 381 -12.96 10.24 -32.80
CA GLN A 381 -12.31 11.55 -32.80
C GLN A 381 -12.72 12.36 -31.57
N LEU A 382 -11.78 13.12 -31.02
CA LEU A 382 -12.03 13.99 -29.88
C LEU A 382 -11.11 15.22 -29.83
N ASP A 383 -11.61 16.29 -29.21
CA ASP A 383 -10.77 17.41 -28.80
C ASP A 383 -9.88 16.99 -27.62
N VAL A 384 -8.64 17.46 -27.57
CA VAL A 384 -7.69 17.12 -26.49
C VAL A 384 -8.15 17.62 -25.12
N ASP A 385 -9.07 18.57 -25.06
CA ASP A 385 -9.52 19.18 -23.81
C ASP A 385 -10.68 18.45 -23.11
N VAL A 386 -11.22 17.38 -23.70
CA VAL A 386 -12.31 16.62 -23.07
C VAL A 386 -11.84 15.81 -21.87
N LEU A 387 -12.70 15.72 -20.87
CA LEU A 387 -12.51 14.94 -19.66
C LEU A 387 -13.38 13.69 -19.72
N ILE A 388 -12.74 12.54 -19.86
CA ILE A 388 -13.37 11.21 -19.91
C ILE A 388 -13.54 10.63 -18.50
N GLY A 389 -14.69 10.04 -18.24
CA GLY A 389 -15.00 9.37 -16.98
C GLY A 389 -15.82 8.10 -17.16
N GLY A 390 -15.83 7.26 -16.12
CA GLY A 390 -16.71 6.11 -16.08
C GLY A 390 -16.62 5.34 -14.76
N ASN A 391 -17.65 4.54 -14.47
CA ASN A 391 -17.76 3.75 -13.24
C ASN A 391 -17.62 2.24 -13.47
N ASP A 392 -17.52 1.81 -14.74
CA ASP A 392 -17.27 0.43 -15.14
C ASP A 392 -16.13 0.39 -16.16
N ILE A 393 -15.00 -0.16 -15.74
CA ILE A 393 -13.82 -0.32 -16.60
C ILE A 393 -14.03 -1.38 -17.69
N ARG A 394 -15.04 -2.27 -17.54
CA ARG A 394 -15.33 -3.34 -18.51
C ARG A 394 -16.34 -2.91 -19.58
N HIS A 395 -16.80 -1.66 -19.54
CA HIS A 395 -17.79 -1.17 -20.50
C HIS A 395 -17.13 -0.93 -21.87
N ASP A 396 -17.47 -1.79 -22.84
CA ASP A 396 -17.10 -1.65 -24.25
C ASP A 396 -17.92 -0.55 -24.96
N VAL A 397 -17.67 0.70 -24.58
CA VAL A 397 -18.35 1.87 -25.17
C VAL A 397 -18.12 1.98 -26.67
N VAL A 398 -16.94 1.60 -27.16
CA VAL A 398 -16.62 1.65 -28.58
C VAL A 398 -17.44 0.62 -29.35
N GLY A 399 -17.60 -0.59 -28.81
CA GLY A 399 -18.49 -1.61 -29.36
C GLY A 399 -19.95 -1.16 -29.43
N ASP A 400 -20.46 -0.52 -28.37
CA ASP A 400 -21.82 0.06 -28.35
C ASP A 400 -22.00 1.09 -29.48
N MET A 401 -21.06 2.03 -29.60
CA MET A 401 -21.10 3.07 -30.62
C MET A 401 -20.97 2.48 -32.03
N LYS A 402 -20.11 1.47 -32.24
CA LYS A 402 -19.97 0.80 -33.54
C LYS A 402 -21.25 0.12 -33.97
N ARG A 403 -21.93 -0.59 -33.07
CA ARG A 403 -23.22 -1.24 -33.39
C ARG A 403 -24.25 -0.22 -33.87
N ALA A 404 -24.34 0.93 -33.21
CA ALA A 404 -25.20 2.03 -33.66
C ALA A 404 -24.74 2.64 -34.99
N CYS A 405 -23.43 2.75 -35.22
CA CYS A 405 -22.86 3.30 -36.46
C CYS A 405 -22.96 2.35 -37.67
N LEU A 406 -23.22 1.06 -37.44
CA LEU A 406 -23.43 0.06 -38.48
C LEU A 406 -24.86 0.08 -39.03
N GLU A 407 -25.82 0.60 -38.27
CA GLU A 407 -27.20 0.80 -38.73
C GLU A 407 -27.24 1.56 -40.05
N THR A 408 -28.17 1.18 -40.92
CA THR A 408 -28.30 1.81 -42.24
C THR A 408 -28.67 3.28 -42.04
N GLY A 409 -27.95 4.19 -42.70
CA GLY A 409 -28.19 5.62 -42.55
C GLY A 409 -27.45 6.29 -41.39
N VAL A 410 -26.71 5.57 -40.53
CA VAL A 410 -25.94 6.23 -39.45
C VAL A 410 -24.48 6.41 -39.85
N TRP A 411 -23.93 7.62 -39.78
CA TRP A 411 -22.50 7.82 -40.07
C TRP A 411 -21.70 8.39 -38.89
N CYS A 412 -22.39 8.75 -37.80
CA CYS A 412 -21.77 9.32 -36.63
C CYS A 412 -22.59 9.00 -35.38
N VAL A 413 -21.89 8.64 -34.32
CA VAL A 413 -22.45 8.42 -32.99
C VAL A 413 -21.72 9.34 -32.01
N GLY A 414 -22.46 10.18 -31.31
CA GLY A 414 -21.90 11.01 -30.24
C GLY A 414 -21.50 10.16 -29.03
N PHE A 415 -20.36 10.46 -28.42
CA PHE A 415 -19.95 9.80 -27.18
C PHE A 415 -20.94 10.11 -26.05
N ASN A 416 -21.01 9.20 -25.08
CA ASN A 416 -21.96 9.30 -23.97
C ASN A 416 -21.70 10.56 -23.13
N ILE A 417 -22.76 11.17 -22.60
CA ILE A 417 -22.68 12.30 -21.67
C ILE A 417 -23.14 11.87 -20.27
N PRO A 418 -22.81 12.61 -19.19
CA PRO A 418 -23.35 12.33 -17.88
C PRO A 418 -24.88 12.23 -17.92
N GLN A 419 -25.43 11.12 -17.43
CA GLN A 419 -26.87 10.90 -17.42
C GLN A 419 -27.45 11.17 -16.03
N ALA A 420 -28.66 11.72 -15.98
CA ALA A 420 -29.41 11.91 -14.74
C ALA A 420 -29.75 10.57 -14.06
N ASN A 421 -30.11 9.56 -14.87
CA ASN A 421 -30.42 8.21 -14.40
C ASN A 421 -29.39 7.23 -14.94
N ASN A 422 -29.06 6.23 -14.13
CA ASN A 422 -28.24 5.09 -14.57
C ASN A 422 -29.02 4.26 -15.60
N GLY A 423 -28.30 3.68 -16.55
CA GLY A 423 -28.84 2.77 -17.55
C GLY A 423 -28.40 3.13 -18.98
N PHE A 424 -29.04 2.46 -19.93
CA PHE A 424 -28.80 2.64 -21.36
C PHE A 424 -29.94 3.46 -21.98
N LYS A 425 -29.57 4.53 -22.70
CA LYS A 425 -30.49 5.28 -23.57
C LYS A 425 -30.27 4.83 -25.01
N PRO A 426 -31.30 4.36 -25.71
CA PRO A 426 -31.18 4.01 -27.13
C PRO A 426 -30.56 5.14 -27.93
N TYR A 427 -29.68 4.77 -28.88
CA TYR A 427 -29.14 5.74 -29.83
C TYR A 427 -30.26 6.18 -30.78
N MET A 428 -30.50 7.48 -30.83
CA MET A 428 -31.60 8.08 -31.60
C MET A 428 -31.07 9.28 -32.39
N GLY A 429 -31.62 9.52 -33.57
CA GLY A 429 -31.28 10.67 -34.41
C GLY A 429 -31.85 10.58 -35.81
N GLU A 430 -32.59 11.61 -36.23
CA GLU A 430 -33.06 11.79 -37.59
C GLU A 430 -32.10 12.68 -38.41
N PRO A 431 -32.17 12.64 -39.76
CA PRO A 431 -31.45 13.61 -40.60
C PRO A 431 -31.70 15.06 -40.15
N ASP A 432 -30.65 15.89 -40.13
CA ASP A 432 -30.63 17.28 -39.65
C ASP A 432 -30.88 17.49 -38.14
N GLN A 433 -31.28 16.46 -37.39
CA GLN A 433 -31.53 16.60 -35.95
C GLN A 433 -30.23 16.89 -35.21
N PHE A 434 -29.19 16.10 -35.47
CA PHE A 434 -27.87 16.26 -34.85
C PHE A 434 -26.78 16.41 -35.89
N ALA A 435 -25.94 17.42 -35.74
CA ALA A 435 -24.64 17.42 -36.43
C ALA A 435 -23.80 16.24 -35.91
N PRO A 436 -22.88 15.68 -36.73
CA PRO A 436 -21.81 14.85 -36.20
C PRO A 436 -21.16 15.50 -34.98
N GLU A 437 -20.97 14.71 -33.92
CA GLU A 437 -20.42 15.25 -32.67
C GLU A 437 -18.96 15.64 -32.91
N VAL A 438 -18.66 16.92 -32.70
CA VAL A 438 -17.36 17.50 -33.04
C VAL A 438 -16.36 17.32 -31.91
N ARG A 439 -16.81 17.27 -30.66
CA ARG A 439 -15.91 17.23 -29.50
C ARG A 439 -15.49 15.83 -29.10
N PHE A 440 -16.39 14.87 -29.25
CA PHE A 440 -16.10 13.47 -28.98
C PHE A 440 -17.14 12.56 -29.65
N GLY A 441 -16.77 11.89 -30.74
CA GLY A 441 -17.69 11.01 -31.47
C GLY A 441 -17.00 9.96 -32.32
N LEU A 442 -17.71 8.87 -32.57
CA LEU A 442 -17.31 7.83 -33.51
C LEU A 442 -17.92 8.13 -34.88
N LEU A 443 -17.13 8.07 -35.94
CA LEU A 443 -17.61 8.19 -37.32
C LEU A 443 -17.33 6.90 -38.10
N ASN A 444 -18.27 6.52 -38.95
CA ASN A 444 -18.02 5.60 -40.05
C ASN A 444 -17.39 6.40 -41.20
N LEU A 445 -16.06 6.48 -41.18
CA LEU A 445 -15.30 7.33 -42.08
C LEU A 445 -15.32 6.81 -43.53
N GLU A 446 -15.39 5.50 -43.71
CA GLU A 446 -15.59 4.88 -45.03
C GLU A 446 -16.90 5.39 -45.67
N ARG A 447 -18.01 5.36 -44.90
CA ARG A 447 -19.30 5.86 -45.36
C ARG A 447 -19.26 7.36 -45.62
N VAL A 448 -18.60 8.15 -44.78
CA VAL A 448 -18.43 9.59 -45.01
C VAL A 448 -17.66 9.86 -46.31
N LYS A 449 -16.52 9.19 -46.53
CA LYS A 449 -15.71 9.36 -47.75
C LYS A 449 -16.44 8.94 -49.02
N ALA A 450 -17.26 7.89 -48.96
CA ALA A 450 -18.05 7.42 -50.10
C ALA A 450 -19.10 8.45 -50.59
N HIS A 451 -19.46 9.44 -49.75
CA HIS A 451 -20.39 10.51 -50.11
C HIS A 451 -19.70 11.83 -50.49
N ALA A 452 -18.37 11.91 -50.43
CA ALA A 452 -17.64 13.04 -50.99
C ALA A 452 -17.76 13.04 -52.53
N PRO A 453 -17.77 14.21 -53.20
CA PRO A 453 -17.62 15.54 -52.63
C PRO A 453 -18.92 16.12 -52.04
N PHE A 454 -18.78 16.97 -51.03
CA PHE A 454 -19.86 17.68 -50.34
C PHE A 454 -19.97 19.14 -50.81
N LYS A 455 -21.11 19.78 -50.53
CA LYS A 455 -21.25 21.24 -50.75
C LYS A 455 -20.72 22.00 -49.53
N ASN A 456 -19.91 23.02 -49.78
CA ASN A 456 -19.49 24.00 -48.77
C ASN A 456 -19.40 25.39 -49.43
N PRO A 457 -20.21 26.38 -49.01
CA PRO A 457 -20.18 27.71 -49.63
C PRO A 457 -18.82 28.39 -49.46
N VAL A 458 -18.41 29.13 -50.49
CA VAL A 458 -17.17 29.93 -50.48
C VAL A 458 -17.54 31.41 -50.40
N ILE A 459 -16.94 32.11 -49.44
CA ILE A 459 -17.02 33.57 -49.30
C ILE A 459 -15.59 34.09 -49.26
N GLU A 460 -15.25 35.05 -50.14
CA GLU A 460 -13.91 35.65 -50.21
C GLU A 460 -12.76 34.62 -50.30
N GLY A 461 -12.97 33.56 -51.09
CA GLY A 461 -11.98 32.49 -51.27
C GLY A 461 -11.80 31.57 -50.06
N ARG A 462 -12.70 31.63 -49.06
CA ARG A 462 -12.68 30.77 -47.87
C ARG A 462 -13.97 29.97 -47.74
N LEU A 463 -13.85 28.76 -47.21
CA LEU A 463 -15.02 27.93 -46.88
C LEU A 463 -15.85 28.59 -45.76
N THR A 464 -17.16 28.34 -45.76
CA THR A 464 -18.06 28.92 -44.76
C THR A 464 -18.35 27.94 -43.62
N TRP A 465 -18.44 26.65 -43.93
CA TRP A 465 -18.81 25.62 -42.95
C TRP A 465 -17.60 24.85 -42.44
N MET A 466 -17.60 24.60 -41.12
CA MET A 466 -16.74 23.59 -40.48
C MET A 466 -17.14 22.17 -40.92
N TRP A 467 -16.25 21.21 -40.66
CA TRP A 467 -16.42 19.84 -41.18
C TRP A 467 -17.75 19.17 -40.78
N HIS A 468 -18.12 19.27 -39.50
CA HIS A 468 -19.36 18.67 -38.99
C HIS A 468 -20.62 19.38 -39.53
N ARG A 469 -20.51 20.64 -39.97
CA ARG A 469 -21.65 21.42 -40.48
C ARG A 469 -21.98 21.08 -41.92
N PHE A 470 -21.00 20.91 -42.79
CA PHE A 470 -21.29 20.44 -44.15
C PHE A 470 -21.86 19.02 -44.14
N LEU A 471 -21.38 18.16 -43.23
CA LEU A 471 -21.96 16.83 -43.04
C LEU A 471 -23.40 16.94 -42.58
N LYS A 472 -23.69 17.76 -41.55
CA LYS A 472 -25.06 18.01 -41.11
C LYS A 472 -25.95 18.38 -42.31
N HIS A 473 -25.57 19.36 -43.11
CA HIS A 473 -26.35 19.78 -44.29
C HIS A 473 -26.50 18.72 -45.38
N ALA A 474 -25.59 17.73 -45.43
CA ALA A 474 -25.69 16.62 -46.38
C ALA A 474 -26.64 15.50 -45.90
N GLN A 475 -26.94 15.41 -44.60
CA GLN A 475 -27.77 14.36 -43.98
C GLN A 475 -29.09 14.14 -44.72
N HIS A 476 -29.86 15.21 -44.95
CA HIS A 476 -31.14 15.11 -45.66
C HIS A 476 -31.00 14.56 -47.09
N ARG A 477 -29.92 14.89 -47.80
CA ARG A 477 -29.75 14.46 -49.20
C ARG A 477 -29.24 13.04 -49.33
N THR A 478 -28.45 12.60 -48.37
CA THR A 478 -27.83 11.27 -48.37
C THR A 478 -28.66 10.24 -47.60
N GLY A 479 -29.70 10.67 -46.87
CA GLY A 479 -30.41 9.83 -45.91
C GLY A 479 -29.55 9.44 -44.71
N MET A 480 -28.41 10.11 -44.52
CA MET A 480 -27.53 9.86 -43.38
C MET A 480 -27.99 10.67 -42.16
N CYS A 481 -27.72 10.18 -40.96
CA CYS A 481 -27.97 10.87 -39.72
C CYS A 481 -26.81 10.65 -38.73
N SER A 482 -26.79 11.51 -37.71
CA SER A 482 -25.94 11.34 -36.54
C SER A 482 -26.83 11.04 -35.35
N VAL A 483 -26.44 10.07 -34.54
CA VAL A 483 -27.26 9.61 -33.41
C VAL A 483 -26.59 9.91 -32.07
N ARG A 484 -27.39 10.06 -31.02
CA ARG A 484 -26.96 10.30 -29.63
C ARG A 484 -27.73 9.38 -28.68
N GLY A 485 -27.12 9.03 -27.56
CA GLY A 485 -27.66 8.09 -26.59
C GLY A 485 -26.53 7.45 -25.80
N GLY A 486 -26.64 6.15 -25.55
CA GLY A 486 -25.60 5.32 -24.95
C GLY A 486 -25.81 5.06 -23.46
N ASP A 487 -24.81 4.41 -22.87
CA ASP A 487 -24.84 3.94 -21.49
C ASP A 487 -24.25 4.98 -20.51
N SER A 488 -24.88 5.12 -19.34
CA SER A 488 -24.41 5.95 -18.23
C SER A 488 -23.03 5.56 -17.65
N ARG A 489 -22.55 4.34 -17.91
CA ARG A 489 -21.31 3.80 -17.32
C ARG A 489 -20.03 4.50 -17.78
N THR A 490 -20.06 5.14 -18.94
CA THR A 490 -18.97 5.95 -19.48
C THR A 490 -19.54 7.27 -19.97
N PHE A 491 -18.76 8.34 -19.88
CA PHE A 491 -19.18 9.64 -20.37
C PHE A 491 -17.98 10.56 -20.61
N TYR A 492 -18.23 11.69 -21.28
CA TYR A 492 -17.29 12.79 -21.37
C TYR A 492 -17.89 14.10 -20.87
N ILE A 493 -17.03 14.99 -20.40
CA ILE A 493 -17.33 16.37 -20.05
C ILE A 493 -16.35 17.29 -20.79
N HIS A 494 -16.82 18.40 -21.32
CA HIS A 494 -16.03 19.38 -22.04
C HIS A 494 -15.92 20.69 -21.22
N PRO A 495 -14.72 21.08 -20.76
CA PRO A 495 -14.49 22.38 -20.15
C PRO A 495 -14.62 23.50 -21.19
N LYS A 496 -15.35 24.57 -20.88
CA LYS A 496 -15.33 25.76 -21.75
C LYS A 496 -14.01 26.49 -21.61
N ASN A 497 -13.66 27.32 -22.59
CA ASN A 497 -12.43 28.10 -22.57
C ASN A 497 -12.25 28.97 -21.32
N GLU A 498 -13.34 29.54 -20.78
CA GLU A 498 -13.34 30.33 -19.54
C GLU A 498 -13.07 29.49 -18.28
N ASP A 499 -13.31 28.18 -18.33
CA ASP A 499 -13.18 27.28 -17.18
C ASP A 499 -11.78 26.63 -17.09
N LYS A 500 -11.00 26.65 -18.19
CA LYS A 500 -9.71 25.93 -18.30
C LYS A 500 -8.64 26.44 -17.33
N GLY A 501 -8.77 27.66 -16.82
CA GLY A 501 -7.84 28.27 -15.86
C GLY A 501 -8.24 28.13 -14.39
N LEU A 502 -9.34 27.43 -14.08
CA LEU A 502 -9.83 27.31 -12.71
C LEU A 502 -8.93 26.40 -11.87
N ASN A 503 -8.61 26.82 -10.64
CA ASN A 503 -7.70 26.10 -9.73
C ASN A 503 -8.13 24.67 -9.40
N PHE A 504 -9.41 24.31 -9.54
CA PHE A 504 -9.92 22.97 -9.26
C PHE A 504 -9.97 22.07 -10.49
N ILE A 505 -9.56 22.51 -11.69
CA ILE A 505 -9.72 21.73 -12.93
C ILE A 505 -9.05 20.35 -12.84
N ASP A 506 -7.91 20.26 -12.16
CA ASP A 506 -7.20 18.99 -11.93
C ASP A 506 -7.97 18.08 -10.96
N ILE A 507 -8.62 18.66 -9.95
CA ILE A 507 -9.51 17.93 -9.04
C ILE A 507 -10.74 17.42 -9.80
N ALA A 508 -11.35 18.26 -10.64
CA ALA A 508 -12.49 17.85 -11.46
C ALA A 508 -12.10 16.73 -12.43
N ARG A 509 -10.95 16.85 -13.13
CA ARG A 509 -10.43 15.81 -14.02
C ARG A 509 -10.26 14.47 -13.29
N ASP A 510 -9.62 14.49 -12.12
CA ASP A 510 -9.41 13.28 -11.32
C ASP A 510 -10.75 12.66 -10.88
N LEU A 511 -11.66 13.47 -10.32
CA LEU A 511 -12.99 13.00 -9.91
C LEU A 511 -13.80 12.42 -11.08
N ILE A 512 -13.77 13.09 -12.24
CA ILE A 512 -14.43 12.64 -13.47
C ILE A 512 -13.90 11.27 -13.89
N ALA A 513 -12.57 11.09 -13.95
CA ALA A 513 -11.98 9.81 -14.31
C ALA A 513 -12.25 8.70 -13.27
N GLN A 514 -12.48 9.05 -12.00
CA GLN A 514 -12.96 8.11 -10.97
C GLN A 514 -14.47 7.78 -11.12
N GLY A 515 -15.17 8.38 -12.08
CA GLY A 515 -16.63 8.26 -12.22
C GLY A 515 -17.42 9.00 -11.14
N ARG A 516 -16.77 9.88 -10.37
CA ARG A 516 -17.36 10.63 -9.25
C ARG A 516 -17.83 12.00 -9.75
N LEU A 517 -19.13 12.12 -9.96
CA LEU A 517 -19.77 13.35 -10.41
C LEU A 517 -20.63 13.99 -9.31
N PRO A 518 -20.52 15.30 -9.08
CA PRO A 518 -21.51 16.07 -8.36
C PRO A 518 -22.87 16.00 -9.06
N GLU A 519 -23.96 16.04 -8.28
CA GLU A 519 -25.32 15.90 -8.83
C GLU A 519 -25.63 16.97 -9.88
N ALA A 520 -25.20 18.21 -9.66
CA ALA A 520 -25.40 19.33 -10.59
C ALA A 520 -24.66 19.18 -11.94
N GLN A 521 -23.70 18.25 -12.06
CA GLN A 521 -23.03 17.95 -13.33
C GLN A 521 -23.84 16.95 -14.19
N ARG A 522 -24.77 16.18 -13.60
CA ARG A 522 -25.54 15.17 -14.33
C ARG A 522 -26.43 15.82 -15.40
N GLY A 523 -26.44 15.24 -16.60
CA GLY A 523 -27.18 15.78 -17.75
C GLY A 523 -26.46 16.88 -18.52
N ALA A 524 -25.37 17.44 -17.99
CA ALA A 524 -24.57 18.46 -18.66
C ALA A 524 -23.31 17.84 -19.28
N TRP A 525 -23.09 18.07 -20.58
CA TRP A 525 -21.84 17.71 -21.24
C TRP A 525 -20.77 18.78 -21.08
N ASP A 526 -21.13 20.04 -20.84
CA ASP A 526 -20.16 21.08 -20.51
C ASP A 526 -19.87 21.02 -19.01
N LEU A 527 -18.63 21.34 -18.61
CA LEU A 527 -18.25 21.44 -17.20
C LEU A 527 -19.16 22.48 -16.50
N VAL A 528 -19.64 22.15 -15.31
CA VAL A 528 -20.40 23.05 -14.44
C VAL A 528 -19.48 23.47 -13.27
N PRO A 529 -18.84 24.66 -13.31
CA PRO A 529 -17.87 25.04 -12.29
C PRO A 529 -18.44 25.15 -10.88
N SER A 530 -19.71 25.55 -10.78
CA SER A 530 -20.44 25.69 -9.52
C SER A 530 -20.87 24.36 -8.90
N ALA A 531 -20.66 23.24 -9.59
CA ALA A 531 -21.05 21.92 -9.12
C ALA A 531 -20.03 21.38 -8.08
N ASN A 532 -19.96 21.98 -6.89
CA ASN A 532 -19.22 21.55 -5.68
C ASN A 532 -18.17 20.42 -5.86
N TRP A 533 -17.15 20.65 -6.70
CA TRP A 533 -16.11 19.67 -7.03
C TRP A 533 -15.15 19.51 -5.86
N LYS A 534 -15.38 18.51 -5.01
CA LYS A 534 -14.59 18.28 -3.80
C LYS A 534 -14.27 16.81 -3.63
N ARG A 535 -13.09 16.55 -3.11
CA ARG A 535 -12.69 15.23 -2.66
C ARG A 535 -13.47 14.85 -1.41
N ILE A 536 -13.58 13.56 -1.16
CA ILE A 536 -14.24 13.07 0.05
C ILE A 536 -13.29 13.31 1.23
N HIS A 537 -13.79 13.98 2.28
CA HIS A 537 -13.05 14.14 3.53
C HIS A 537 -13.09 12.86 4.36
N ARG A 538 -12.09 12.67 5.21
CA ARG A 538 -11.96 11.54 6.14
C ARG A 538 -12.26 11.97 7.57
N HIS A 539 -13.02 11.12 8.26
CA HIS A 539 -13.54 11.34 9.61
C HIS A 539 -13.32 10.13 10.53
N GLU A 540 -12.78 9.04 9.99
CA GLU A 540 -12.51 7.80 10.69
C GLU A 540 -11.45 8.02 11.79
N SER A 541 -11.56 7.27 12.89
CA SER A 541 -10.60 7.33 14.00
C SER A 541 -9.20 6.86 13.60
N ILE A 542 -9.12 5.94 12.63
CA ILE A 542 -7.86 5.46 12.05
C ILE A 542 -7.92 5.68 10.54
N VAL A 543 -6.91 6.33 9.99
CA VAL A 543 -6.78 6.54 8.54
C VAL A 543 -5.39 6.12 8.08
N PHE A 544 -5.33 5.22 7.10
CA PHE A 544 -4.07 4.84 6.46
C PHE A 544 -3.70 5.83 5.35
N LEU A 545 -2.43 6.22 5.33
CA LEU A 545 -1.83 7.07 4.30
C LEU A 545 -0.98 6.20 3.38
N LEU A 546 -1.44 6.02 2.14
CA LEU A 546 -0.81 5.18 1.12
C LEU A 546 -0.26 6.06 -0.01
N PHE A 547 1.02 6.40 0.07
CA PHE A 547 1.70 7.20 -0.95
C PHE A 547 2.63 6.33 -1.78
N GLY A 548 2.66 6.58 -3.08
CA GLY A 548 3.49 5.82 -4.00
C GLY A 548 3.47 6.40 -5.40
N ARG A 549 4.41 5.93 -6.22
CA ARG A 549 4.57 6.32 -7.61
C ARG A 549 5.11 5.12 -8.36
N GLU A 550 4.45 4.73 -9.45
CA GLU A 550 4.84 3.57 -10.27
C GLU A 550 5.06 2.31 -9.44
N THR A 551 4.21 2.12 -8.42
CA THR A 551 4.28 0.97 -7.52
C THR A 551 4.06 -0.31 -8.32
N GLN A 552 4.96 -1.28 -8.19
CA GLN A 552 4.82 -2.57 -8.86
C GLN A 552 3.50 -3.26 -8.48
N THR A 553 2.75 -3.75 -9.47
CA THR A 553 1.42 -4.33 -9.30
C THR A 553 1.38 -5.38 -8.19
N CYS A 554 2.35 -6.31 -8.16
CA CYS A 554 2.40 -7.37 -7.15
C CYS A 554 2.56 -6.83 -5.72
N LYS A 555 3.32 -5.73 -5.54
CA LYS A 555 3.50 -5.10 -4.22
C LYS A 555 2.27 -4.30 -3.81
N LEU A 556 1.65 -3.59 -4.75
CA LEU A 556 0.39 -2.88 -4.51
C LEU A 556 -0.73 -3.84 -4.11
N GLU A 557 -0.88 -4.97 -4.81
CA GLU A 557 -1.86 -5.99 -4.46
C GLU A 557 -1.58 -6.63 -3.09
N ARG A 558 -0.32 -6.86 -2.74
CA ARG A 558 0.08 -7.30 -1.39
C ARG A 558 -0.32 -6.26 -0.33
N CYS A 559 -0.08 -4.98 -0.57
CA CYS A 559 -0.48 -3.88 0.30
C CYS A 559 -1.99 -3.87 0.52
N LEU A 560 -2.78 -3.83 -0.56
CA LEU A 560 -4.24 -3.81 -0.52
C LEU A 560 -4.83 -5.07 0.13
N ALA A 561 -4.27 -6.25 -0.17
CA ALA A 561 -4.69 -7.51 0.46
C ALA A 561 -4.43 -7.50 1.98
N SER A 562 -3.32 -6.91 2.44
CA SER A 562 -3.02 -6.82 3.87
C SER A 562 -4.03 -5.98 4.65
N LEU A 563 -4.59 -4.94 4.02
CA LEU A 563 -5.68 -4.11 4.56
C LEU A 563 -7.02 -4.86 4.51
N LYS A 564 -7.32 -5.51 3.38
CA LYS A 564 -8.54 -6.31 3.20
C LYS A 564 -8.64 -7.47 4.21
N ASN A 565 -7.50 -8.02 4.63
CA ASN A 565 -7.42 -9.13 5.57
C ASN A 565 -7.45 -8.72 7.05
N GLN A 566 -7.55 -7.42 7.37
CA GLN A 566 -7.72 -6.97 8.76
C GLN A 566 -9.07 -7.44 9.32
N SER A 567 -9.07 -7.97 10.54
CA SER A 567 -10.29 -8.42 11.23
C SER A 567 -11.23 -7.26 11.57
N ASN A 568 -10.68 -6.06 11.70
CA ASN A 568 -11.42 -4.82 11.88
C ASN A 568 -11.27 -3.95 10.63
N GLN A 569 -12.39 -3.66 9.98
CA GLN A 569 -12.50 -2.86 8.77
C GLN A 569 -12.91 -1.39 9.03
N ASP A 570 -13.03 -0.98 10.29
CA ASP A 570 -13.33 0.40 10.69
C ASP A 570 -12.07 1.27 10.59
N PHE A 571 -11.69 1.60 9.36
CA PHE A 571 -10.61 2.53 9.04
C PHE A 571 -10.86 3.20 7.67
N GLY A 572 -10.33 4.41 7.52
CA GLY A 572 -10.29 5.13 6.24
C GLY A 572 -8.95 4.98 5.52
N ILE A 573 -8.90 5.37 4.26
CA ILE A 573 -7.69 5.40 3.44
C ILE A 573 -7.59 6.73 2.69
N VAL A 574 -6.42 7.34 2.71
CA VAL A 574 -6.00 8.33 1.71
C VAL A 574 -4.95 7.66 0.82
N PHE A 575 -5.30 7.47 -0.45
CA PHE A 575 -4.44 6.84 -1.44
C PHE A 575 -3.99 7.90 -2.44
N ILE A 576 -2.68 8.09 -2.58
CA ILE A 576 -2.11 9.05 -3.54
C ILE A 576 -1.18 8.36 -4.53
N ASP A 577 -1.55 8.37 -5.80
CA ASP A 577 -0.63 8.11 -6.92
C ASP A 577 0.07 9.42 -7.31
N ASP A 578 1.36 9.52 -7.01
CA ASP A 578 2.16 10.74 -7.11
C ASP A 578 2.78 10.92 -8.52
N GLY A 579 1.96 10.81 -9.57
CA GLY A 579 2.40 10.96 -10.96
C GLY A 579 3.04 9.69 -11.53
N GLY A 580 2.31 8.57 -11.45
CA GLY A 580 2.71 7.28 -12.02
C GLY A 580 2.24 7.06 -13.46
N SER A 581 2.20 5.79 -13.88
CA SER A 581 1.69 5.38 -15.20
C SER A 581 0.19 5.67 -15.33
N PRO A 582 -0.27 6.33 -16.41
CA PRO A 582 -1.69 6.64 -16.61
C PRO A 582 -2.60 5.43 -16.63
N LEU A 583 -2.11 4.32 -17.21
CA LEU A 583 -2.88 3.09 -17.29
C LEU A 583 -3.08 2.51 -15.88
N GLN A 584 -2.01 2.41 -15.09
CA GLN A 584 -2.09 1.94 -13.71
C GLN A 584 -2.98 2.86 -12.86
N ALA A 585 -2.82 4.18 -13.01
CA ALA A 585 -3.61 5.18 -12.29
C ALA A 585 -5.12 5.06 -12.62
N ALA A 586 -5.46 4.79 -13.89
CA ALA A 586 -6.84 4.60 -14.32
C ALA A 586 -7.48 3.32 -13.72
N GLU A 587 -6.69 2.27 -13.42
CA GLU A 587 -7.19 1.02 -12.81
C GLU A 587 -7.49 1.14 -11.31
N LEU A 588 -6.89 2.11 -10.62
CA LEU A 588 -6.96 2.26 -9.17
C LEU A 588 -8.39 2.29 -8.59
N PRO A 589 -9.37 3.02 -9.18
CA PRO A 589 -10.75 3.01 -8.69
C PRO A 589 -11.35 1.59 -8.65
N HIS A 590 -11.03 0.75 -9.64
CA HIS A 590 -11.52 -0.63 -9.69
C HIS A 590 -10.86 -1.51 -8.63
N ARG A 591 -9.52 -1.45 -8.52
CA ARG A 591 -8.74 -2.23 -7.54
C ARG A 591 -9.16 -1.94 -6.10
N MET A 592 -9.58 -0.70 -5.82
CA MET A 592 -10.01 -0.23 -4.50
C MET A 592 -11.54 -0.22 -4.30
N SER A 593 -12.32 -0.74 -5.23
CA SER A 593 -13.80 -0.71 -5.17
C SER A 593 -14.39 -1.32 -3.89
N TRP A 594 -13.72 -2.32 -3.30
CA TRP A 594 -14.12 -2.97 -2.04
C TRP A 594 -14.09 -2.04 -0.81
N LEU A 595 -13.38 -0.91 -0.90
CA LEU A 595 -13.35 0.10 0.16
C LEU A 595 -14.62 0.97 0.17
N GLY A 596 -15.31 1.09 -0.97
CA GLY A 596 -16.46 1.97 -1.13
C GLY A 596 -16.12 3.41 -0.76
N ASP A 597 -16.90 3.99 0.16
CA ASP A 597 -16.70 5.38 0.61
C ASP A 597 -15.57 5.55 1.64
N ARG A 598 -14.85 4.48 2.01
CA ARG A 598 -13.69 4.51 2.94
C ARG A 598 -12.38 4.97 2.30
N VAL A 599 -12.39 5.36 1.02
CA VAL A 599 -11.19 5.79 0.29
C VAL A 599 -11.33 7.15 -0.36
N THR A 600 -10.34 8.00 -0.10
CA THR A 600 -10.05 9.20 -0.87
C THR A 600 -8.86 8.92 -1.77
N LEU A 601 -9.12 8.70 -3.06
CA LEU A 601 -8.11 8.52 -4.10
C LEU A 601 -7.74 9.88 -4.71
N ILE A 602 -6.44 10.16 -4.77
CA ILE A 602 -5.86 11.32 -5.43
C ILE A 602 -4.87 10.80 -6.47
N ARG A 603 -5.11 11.10 -7.75
CA ARG A 603 -4.17 10.75 -8.83
C ARG A 603 -3.57 12.04 -9.36
N ARG A 604 -2.27 12.21 -9.12
CA ARG A 604 -1.57 13.40 -9.59
C ARG A 604 -1.14 13.22 -11.04
N PRO A 605 -1.24 14.26 -11.86
CA PRO A 605 -0.67 14.23 -13.20
C PRO A 605 0.86 14.28 -13.19
N GLN A 606 1.44 14.86 -12.13
CA GLN A 606 2.89 15.01 -11.95
C GLN A 606 3.25 14.81 -10.48
N ARG A 607 4.49 14.39 -10.25
CA ARG A 607 5.05 14.17 -8.91
C ARG A 607 5.05 15.47 -8.11
N ALA A 608 4.34 15.49 -7.00
CA ALA A 608 4.40 16.58 -6.02
C ALA A 608 5.50 16.33 -4.97
N GLY A 609 5.77 15.08 -4.63
CA GLY A 609 6.71 14.72 -3.58
C GLY A 609 6.02 14.25 -2.31
N TYR A 610 6.78 13.54 -1.49
CA TYR A 610 6.26 12.84 -0.32
C TYR A 610 5.76 13.81 0.75
N MET A 611 6.48 14.91 1.00
CA MET A 611 6.08 15.89 2.02
C MET A 611 4.80 16.63 1.63
N GLU A 612 4.65 16.99 0.35
CA GLU A 612 3.44 17.66 -0.13
C GLU A 612 2.23 16.73 -0.05
N ASN A 613 2.41 15.44 -0.35
CA ASN A 613 1.38 14.42 -0.16
C ASN A 613 0.96 14.25 1.31
N PHE A 614 1.92 14.32 2.25
CA PHE A 614 1.62 14.37 3.68
C PHE A 614 0.77 15.59 4.05
N ARG A 615 1.22 16.78 3.64
CA ARG A 615 0.53 18.05 3.94
C ARG A 615 -0.89 18.08 3.41
N GLU A 616 -1.11 17.69 2.15
CA GLU A 616 -2.45 17.67 1.57
C GLU A 616 -3.36 16.65 2.27
N SER A 617 -2.86 15.44 2.55
CA SER A 617 -3.64 14.41 3.24
C SER A 617 -4.08 14.85 4.64
N ILE A 618 -3.19 15.54 5.36
CA ILE A 618 -3.43 15.95 6.73
C ILE A 618 -4.26 17.23 6.81
N ALA A 619 -3.91 18.26 6.03
CA ALA A 619 -4.55 19.56 6.14
C ALA A 619 -5.88 19.65 5.39
N GLN A 620 -6.03 18.92 4.28
CA GLN A 620 -7.19 19.07 3.37
C GLN A 620 -8.13 17.87 3.35
N VAL A 621 -7.63 16.66 3.61
CA VAL A 621 -8.45 15.43 3.50
C VAL A 621 -8.92 14.94 4.87
N CYS A 622 -8.03 14.80 5.84
CA CYS A 622 -8.36 14.35 7.19
C CYS A 622 -8.80 15.52 8.05
N THR A 623 -10.05 15.56 8.51
CA THR A 623 -10.59 16.76 9.18
C THR A 623 -10.60 16.67 10.70
N ASN A 624 -10.61 15.45 11.27
CA ASN A 624 -10.63 15.26 12.72
C ASN A 624 -9.20 15.30 13.30
N PRO A 625 -8.88 16.25 14.21
CA PRO A 625 -7.54 16.35 14.80
C PRO A 625 -7.15 15.14 15.66
N ASP A 626 -8.12 14.35 16.15
CA ASP A 626 -7.87 13.16 16.98
C ASP A 626 -7.68 11.88 16.16
N THR A 627 -7.81 11.94 14.82
CA THR A 627 -7.57 10.80 13.94
C THR A 627 -6.12 10.31 14.09
N LEU A 628 -5.97 9.01 14.31
CA LEU A 628 -4.69 8.30 14.21
C LEU A 628 -4.37 8.06 12.74
N LEU A 629 -3.34 8.73 12.24
CA LEU A 629 -2.81 8.57 10.90
C LEU A 629 -1.76 7.45 10.92
N VAL A 630 -1.85 6.51 9.99
CA VAL A 630 -0.95 5.36 9.91
C VAL A 630 -0.28 5.34 8.55
N VAL A 631 1.05 5.38 8.52
CA VAL A 631 1.82 5.34 7.27
C VAL A 631 1.98 3.90 6.81
N LEU A 632 1.47 3.61 5.62
CA LEU A 632 1.64 2.33 4.94
C LEU A 632 2.02 2.62 3.48
N ASP A 633 3.30 2.48 3.16
CA ASP A 633 3.78 2.72 1.80
C ASP A 633 3.15 1.70 0.84
N GLN A 634 2.86 2.12 -0.40
CA GLN A 634 2.12 1.28 -1.35
C GLN A 634 2.86 0.00 -1.74
N ASP A 635 4.18 -0.05 -1.54
CA ASP A 635 5.01 -1.22 -1.81
C ASP A 635 5.27 -2.10 -0.58
N ASP A 636 4.69 -1.74 0.58
CA ASP A 636 4.78 -2.45 1.85
C ASP A 636 3.44 -3.10 2.25
N ALA A 637 3.37 -3.77 3.40
CA ALA A 637 2.15 -4.43 3.84
C ALA A 637 2.06 -4.62 5.37
N LEU A 638 0.84 -4.62 5.93
CA LEU A 638 0.63 -5.01 7.33
C LEU A 638 0.85 -6.51 7.49
N MET A 639 1.52 -6.99 8.53
CA MET A 639 1.84 -8.42 8.69
C MET A 639 0.88 -9.20 9.59
N HIS A 640 0.04 -8.51 10.37
CA HIS A 640 -0.86 -9.16 11.33
C HIS A 640 -2.31 -8.74 11.10
N ARG A 641 -3.26 -9.69 11.18
CA ARG A 641 -4.69 -9.46 10.93
C ARG A 641 -5.37 -8.55 11.97
N GLU A 642 -4.76 -8.44 13.15
CA GLU A 642 -5.24 -7.61 14.26
C GLU A 642 -4.50 -6.27 14.36
N ALA A 643 -3.69 -5.87 13.36
CA ALA A 643 -2.89 -4.65 13.44
C ALA A 643 -3.77 -3.41 13.71
N VAL A 644 -4.93 -3.32 13.05
CA VAL A 644 -5.91 -2.23 13.28
C VAL A 644 -6.45 -2.25 14.71
N ASN A 645 -6.75 -3.41 15.28
CA ASN A 645 -7.24 -3.52 16.66
C ASN A 645 -6.15 -3.16 17.68
N MET A 646 -4.91 -3.56 17.44
CA MET A 646 -3.77 -3.20 18.29
C MET A 646 -3.53 -1.67 18.28
N LEU A 647 -3.55 -1.05 17.10
CA LEU A 647 -3.45 0.40 16.94
C LEU A 647 -4.60 1.13 17.64
N ARG A 648 -5.83 0.64 17.45
CA ARG A 648 -7.02 1.21 18.09
C ARG A 648 -6.95 1.16 19.61
N THR A 649 -6.54 0.02 20.16
CA THR A 649 -6.42 -0.18 21.61
C THR A 649 -5.41 0.80 22.19
N ALA A 650 -4.25 0.98 21.54
CA ALA A 650 -3.23 1.92 21.97
C ALA A 650 -3.69 3.38 21.84
N TRP A 651 -4.36 3.74 20.75
CA TRP A 651 -4.93 5.06 20.55
C TRP A 651 -6.00 5.40 21.61
N GLN A 652 -6.89 4.45 21.92
CA GLN A 652 -7.90 4.60 22.99
C GLN A 652 -7.28 4.71 24.39
N ALA A 653 -6.11 4.09 24.60
CA ALA A 653 -5.32 4.23 25.81
C ALA A 653 -4.56 5.57 25.91
N GLY A 654 -4.71 6.46 24.93
CA GLY A 654 -4.14 7.80 24.93
C GLY A 654 -2.85 7.95 24.12
N ALA A 655 -2.41 6.93 23.38
CA ALA A 655 -1.20 7.04 22.57
C ALA A 655 -1.36 8.12 21.48
N ASP A 656 -0.35 8.97 21.34
CA ASP A 656 -0.28 10.05 20.35
C ASP A 656 0.78 9.80 19.27
N LEU A 657 1.75 8.93 19.54
CA LEU A 657 2.71 8.38 18.61
C LEU A 657 2.89 6.89 18.87
N ILE A 658 2.86 6.08 17.81
CA ILE A 658 2.94 4.63 17.90
C ILE A 658 3.96 4.10 16.89
N ASN A 659 4.90 3.30 17.38
CA ASN A 659 5.76 2.45 16.56
C ASN A 659 5.47 0.97 16.83
N ALA A 660 5.80 0.10 15.88
CA ALA A 660 5.68 -1.35 16.06
C ALA A 660 6.75 -2.12 15.26
N PRO A 661 7.04 -3.39 15.59
CA PRO A 661 8.06 -4.17 14.89
C PRO A 661 7.80 -4.31 13.39
N MET A 662 8.81 -3.97 12.57
CA MET A 662 8.85 -4.29 11.14
C MET A 662 9.79 -5.46 10.83
N PHE A 663 9.44 -6.23 9.81
CA PHE A 663 10.31 -7.22 9.19
C PHE A 663 10.87 -6.68 7.88
N ARG A 664 12.18 -6.89 7.68
CA ARG A 664 12.91 -6.53 6.46
C ARG A 664 13.56 -7.77 5.88
N PRO A 665 13.10 -8.28 4.73
CA PRO A 665 13.62 -9.51 4.14
C PRO A 665 15.13 -9.48 3.86
N GLU A 666 15.68 -8.30 3.55
CA GLU A 666 17.09 -8.07 3.28
C GLU A 666 17.93 -7.86 4.56
N LYS A 667 17.29 -7.70 5.72
CA LYS A 667 17.91 -7.61 7.05
C LYS A 667 17.09 -8.38 8.09
N PRO A 668 16.91 -9.69 7.92
CA PRO A 668 15.91 -10.48 8.65
C PRO A 668 16.17 -10.56 10.16
N LEU A 669 17.42 -10.36 10.59
CA LEU A 669 17.84 -10.44 12.00
C LEU A 669 17.86 -9.09 12.73
N THR A 670 17.59 -7.98 12.03
CA THR A 670 17.66 -6.64 12.64
C THR A 670 16.34 -6.30 13.32
N LEU A 671 16.44 -5.92 14.60
CA LEU A 671 15.33 -5.35 15.37
C LEU A 671 15.51 -3.83 15.47
N TYR A 672 14.39 -3.10 15.42
CA TYR A 672 14.34 -1.64 15.44
C TYR A 672 13.67 -1.18 16.73
N GLU A 673 14.29 -1.50 17.86
CA GLU A 673 13.81 -1.03 19.17
C GLU A 673 13.91 0.49 19.23
N VAL A 674 12.81 1.12 19.64
CA VAL A 674 12.66 2.57 19.61
C VAL A 674 13.12 3.17 20.92
N ASN A 675 13.87 4.27 20.82
CA ASN A 675 14.21 5.13 21.94
C ASN A 675 13.58 6.51 21.72
N TYR A 676 12.54 6.80 22.50
CA TYR A 676 11.83 8.08 22.47
C TYR A 676 12.58 9.20 23.21
N GLU A 677 13.51 8.86 24.10
CA GLU A 677 14.28 9.86 24.84
C GLU A 677 15.34 10.50 23.95
N ARG A 678 15.20 11.81 23.68
CA ARG A 678 16.19 12.62 22.94
C ARG A 678 16.67 11.93 21.66
N PRO A 679 15.76 11.60 20.72
CA PRO A 679 16.05 10.74 19.57
C PRO A 679 17.25 11.21 18.74
N ARG A 680 17.48 12.52 18.62
CA ARG A 680 18.65 13.09 17.92
C ARG A 680 19.99 12.60 18.47
N LYS A 681 20.12 12.42 19.79
CA LYS A 681 21.34 11.90 20.44
C LYS A 681 21.60 10.42 20.16
N HIS A 682 20.57 9.70 19.75
CA HIS A 682 20.62 8.28 19.41
C HIS A 682 20.49 8.04 17.90
N GLY A 683 20.95 8.98 17.08
CA GLY A 683 20.91 8.85 15.62
C GLY A 683 19.50 8.75 15.04
N GLY A 684 18.52 9.36 15.72
CA GLY A 684 17.09 9.28 15.43
C GLY A 684 16.34 8.23 16.24
N GLY A 685 16.97 7.52 17.19
CA GLY A 685 16.28 6.65 18.16
C GLY A 685 15.40 5.54 17.55
N ASN A 686 15.61 5.17 16.28
CA ASN A 686 14.73 4.30 15.49
C ASN A 686 13.26 4.73 15.39
N VAL A 687 12.89 5.96 15.78
CA VAL A 687 11.49 6.43 15.73
C VAL A 687 10.97 6.57 14.29
N TRP A 688 11.89 6.67 13.33
CA TRP A 688 11.66 6.68 11.89
C TRP A 688 11.29 5.30 11.32
N SER A 689 11.47 4.22 12.09
CA SER A 689 11.17 2.87 11.62
C SER A 689 9.67 2.62 11.48
N HIS A 690 9.29 1.83 10.47
CA HIS A 690 7.92 1.33 10.33
C HIS A 690 7.61 0.30 11.43
N LEU A 691 6.35 0.08 11.82
CA LEU A 691 5.15 0.85 11.48
C LEU A 691 5.19 2.24 12.13
N ARG A 692 4.70 3.27 11.44
CA ARG A 692 4.60 4.64 11.97
C ARG A 692 3.13 5.06 12.05
N ALA A 693 2.65 5.38 13.24
CA ALA A 693 1.34 5.98 13.42
C ALA A 693 1.39 7.13 14.42
N PHE A 694 0.56 8.14 14.22
CA PHE A 694 0.54 9.34 15.06
C PHE A 694 -0.80 10.05 14.96
N ARG A 695 -1.18 10.77 16.01
CA ARG A 695 -2.38 11.63 15.97
C ARG A 695 -2.14 12.79 15.00
N LYS A 696 -3.17 13.13 14.22
CA LYS A 696 -3.12 14.30 13.32
C LYS A 696 -2.67 15.57 14.05
N SER A 697 -3.21 15.82 15.25
CA SER A 697 -2.83 16.97 16.07
C SER A 697 -1.35 17.03 16.46
N LEU A 698 -0.65 15.89 16.54
CA LEU A 698 0.79 15.86 16.83
C LEU A 698 1.60 16.35 15.63
N PHE A 699 1.23 15.93 14.41
CA PHE A 699 1.87 16.42 13.19
C PHE A 699 1.67 17.94 13.01
N GLU A 700 0.46 18.44 13.30
CA GLU A 700 0.14 19.87 13.17
C GLU A 700 0.87 20.77 14.16
N GLN A 701 1.40 20.21 15.26
CA GLN A 701 2.25 20.94 16.20
C GLN A 701 3.69 21.11 15.72
N VAL A 702 4.14 20.30 14.75
CA VAL A 702 5.49 20.41 14.20
C VAL A 702 5.60 21.70 13.36
N PRO A 703 6.54 22.60 13.66
CA PRO A 703 6.67 23.85 12.91
C PRO A 703 7.07 23.61 11.45
N ASN A 704 6.35 24.24 10.51
CA ASN A 704 6.58 24.11 9.06
C ASN A 704 8.03 24.38 8.63
N ILE A 705 8.74 25.23 9.38
CA ILE A 705 10.15 25.58 9.15
C ILE A 705 11.07 24.36 9.07
N ILE A 706 10.73 23.27 9.79
CA ILE A 706 11.51 22.02 9.78
C ILE A 706 11.49 21.37 8.39
N TRP A 707 10.40 21.53 7.65
CA TRP A 707 10.24 20.95 6.33
C TRP A 707 10.64 21.93 5.24
N ASP A 708 10.30 23.22 5.40
CA ASP A 708 10.55 24.26 4.39
C ASP A 708 12.04 24.61 4.25
N GLN A 709 12.84 24.45 5.31
CA GLN A 709 14.29 24.72 5.30
C GLN A 709 15.16 23.47 5.19
N ALA A 710 14.56 22.27 5.17
CA ALA A 710 15.32 21.04 5.00
C ALA A 710 16.00 21.03 3.61
N PRO A 711 17.28 20.61 3.50
CA PRO A 711 17.98 20.59 2.21
C PRO A 711 17.32 19.73 1.12
N ASP A 712 16.65 18.65 1.52
CA ASP A 712 15.91 17.74 0.64
C ASP A 712 14.81 17.05 1.47
N PRO A 713 13.62 17.66 1.63
CA PRO A 713 12.57 17.17 2.52
C PRO A 713 11.97 15.82 2.10
N ASP A 714 12.07 15.48 0.81
CA ASP A 714 11.57 14.22 0.25
C ASP A 714 12.53 13.05 0.46
N CYS A 715 13.85 13.31 0.51
CA CYS A 715 14.84 12.24 0.59
C CYS A 715 14.80 11.45 1.90
N LEU A 716 14.43 12.13 3.00
CA LEU A 716 14.43 11.57 4.36
C LEU A 716 13.24 12.09 5.18
N SER A 717 12.05 12.02 4.57
CA SER A 717 10.78 12.48 5.15
C SER A 717 10.42 11.75 6.45
N ASP A 718 10.82 10.48 6.60
CA ASP A 718 10.63 9.67 7.80
C ASP A 718 11.33 10.26 9.02
N PHE A 719 12.58 10.72 8.90
CA PHE A 719 13.26 11.41 9.99
C PHE A 719 12.66 12.79 10.25
N LEU A 720 12.39 13.56 9.19
CA LEU A 720 11.89 14.94 9.29
C LEU A 720 10.47 15.03 9.89
N THR A 721 9.72 13.95 9.87
CA THR A 721 8.41 13.85 10.51
C THR A 721 8.52 13.22 11.89
N MET A 722 9.10 12.02 12.00
CA MET A 722 9.03 11.25 13.24
C MET A 722 9.91 11.78 14.37
N VAL A 723 11.09 12.33 14.08
CA VAL A 723 11.99 12.85 15.13
C VAL A 723 11.37 14.07 15.84
N PRO A 724 10.91 15.12 15.13
CA PRO A 724 10.21 16.24 15.76
C PRO A 724 8.91 15.82 16.47
N MET A 725 8.10 14.96 15.87
CA MET A 725 6.87 14.48 16.52
C MET A 725 7.17 13.70 17.79
N THR A 726 8.25 12.92 17.84
CA THR A 726 8.65 12.22 19.07
C THR A 726 9.05 13.19 20.17
N GLU A 727 9.71 14.29 19.84
CA GLU A 727 10.09 15.33 20.80
C GLU A 727 8.86 16.05 21.39
N LEU A 728 7.76 16.12 20.65
CA LEU A 728 6.49 16.71 21.07
C LEU A 728 5.51 15.71 21.71
N ALA A 729 5.72 14.41 21.50
CA ALA A 729 4.80 13.36 21.94
C ALA A 729 4.73 13.28 23.47
N GLN A 730 3.52 13.22 24.00
CA GLN A 730 3.23 13.08 25.43
C GLN A 730 3.12 11.62 25.84
N HIS A 731 2.59 10.76 24.96
CA HIS A 731 2.35 9.34 25.23
C HIS A 731 2.81 8.45 24.07
N PRO A 732 4.11 8.47 23.70
CA PRO A 732 4.63 7.58 22.66
C PRO A 732 4.63 6.13 23.15
N VAL A 733 4.16 5.20 22.30
CA VAL A 733 4.03 3.77 22.62
C VAL A 733 4.70 2.90 21.56
N PHE A 734 5.53 1.96 22.00
CA PHE A 734 5.99 0.86 21.14
C PHE A 734 5.10 -0.37 21.36
N LEU A 735 4.40 -0.82 20.30
CA LEU A 735 3.59 -2.03 20.34
C LEU A 735 4.47 -3.26 20.21
N ASP A 736 5.05 -3.68 21.33
CA ASP A 736 5.81 -4.92 21.38
C ASP A 736 4.88 -6.13 21.15
N GLY A 737 5.27 -7.06 20.28
CA GLY A 737 4.35 -8.05 19.74
C GLY A 737 4.89 -8.82 18.54
N PRO A 738 4.02 -9.43 17.69
CA PRO A 738 4.41 -9.94 16.38
C PRO A 738 4.91 -8.82 15.46
N TYR A 739 5.54 -9.19 14.33
CA TYR A 739 5.78 -8.22 13.27
C TYR A 739 4.44 -7.66 12.78
N LEU A 740 4.30 -6.33 12.75
CA LEU A 740 3.11 -5.65 12.23
C LEU A 740 3.31 -5.10 10.84
N TYR A 741 4.55 -4.99 10.35
CA TYR A 741 4.85 -4.30 9.11
C TYR A 741 5.92 -5.01 8.28
N TRP A 742 5.63 -5.24 7.01
CA TRP A 742 6.56 -5.79 6.02
C TRP A 742 7.16 -4.65 5.23
N HIS A 743 8.47 -4.46 5.33
CA HIS A 743 9.17 -3.39 4.63
C HIS A 743 10.18 -3.95 3.63
N GLU A 744 9.99 -3.68 2.34
CA GLU A 744 10.85 -4.21 1.28
C GLU A 744 11.40 -3.10 0.38
N ARG A 745 12.66 -2.73 0.61
CA ARG A 745 13.32 -1.67 -0.16
C ARG A 745 14.60 -2.13 -0.85
N PRO A 746 14.89 -1.63 -2.07
CA PRO A 746 16.20 -1.81 -2.69
C PRO A 746 17.29 -1.04 -1.94
N ALA A 747 18.55 -1.40 -2.20
CA ALA A 747 19.69 -0.67 -1.66
C ALA A 747 19.75 0.75 -2.25
N TYR A 748 19.99 1.74 -1.39
CA TYR A 748 20.16 3.13 -1.83
C TYR A 748 21.49 3.34 -2.55
N SER A 749 21.44 4.16 -3.61
CA SER A 749 22.64 4.66 -4.31
C SER A 749 23.53 5.47 -3.36
N ALA A 750 24.81 5.56 -3.68
CA ALA A 750 25.76 6.36 -2.91
C ALA A 750 25.35 7.84 -2.85
N GLU A 751 24.86 8.38 -3.97
CA GLU A 751 24.35 9.75 -4.07
C GLU A 751 23.16 9.99 -3.13
N ARG A 752 22.20 9.06 -3.06
CA ARG A 752 21.08 9.17 -2.12
C ARG A 752 21.56 9.16 -0.67
N LYS A 753 22.50 8.27 -0.31
CA LYS A 753 23.06 8.23 1.05
C LYS A 753 23.74 9.53 1.46
N GLU A 754 24.41 10.21 0.52
CA GLU A 754 25.02 11.51 0.78
C GLU A 754 23.97 12.61 1.01
N ARG A 755 22.88 12.60 0.24
CA ARG A 755 21.73 13.49 0.49
C ARG A 755 21.08 13.22 1.85
N GLU A 756 20.84 11.96 2.20
CA GLU A 756 20.32 11.57 3.52
C GLU A 756 21.24 12.06 4.65
N LYS A 757 22.56 11.96 4.49
CA LYS A 757 23.54 12.44 5.47
C LYS A 757 23.48 13.96 5.66
N LYS A 758 23.29 14.73 4.58
CA LYS A 758 23.10 16.18 4.65
C LYS A 758 21.84 16.54 5.43
N VAL A 759 20.72 15.88 5.15
CA VAL A 759 19.45 16.10 5.86
C VAL A 759 19.57 15.73 7.34
N LYS A 760 20.19 14.59 7.68
CA LYS A 760 20.43 14.19 9.09
C LYS A 760 21.29 15.19 9.84
N THR A 761 22.41 15.60 9.24
CA THR A 761 23.31 16.59 9.85
C THR A 761 22.56 17.90 10.13
N TRP A 762 21.78 18.37 9.15
CA TRP A 762 20.97 19.57 9.28
C TRP A 762 19.89 19.44 10.36
N LEU A 763 19.14 18.33 10.38
CA LEU A 763 18.09 18.09 11.38
C LEU A 763 18.68 18.03 12.78
N PHE A 764 19.80 17.34 12.97
CA PHE A 764 20.43 17.19 14.27
C PHE A 764 21.13 18.46 14.77
N SER A 765 21.38 19.45 13.89
CA SER A 765 21.86 20.77 14.29
C SER A 765 20.74 21.74 14.67
N GLN A 766 19.48 21.45 14.33
CA GLN A 766 18.37 22.31 14.75
C GLN A 766 18.10 22.17 16.26
N PRO A 767 17.44 23.15 16.89
CA PRO A 767 16.93 23.01 18.26
C PRO A 767 15.97 21.81 18.39
N SER A 768 15.98 21.18 19.57
CA SER A 768 15.00 20.16 19.97
C SER A 768 13.64 20.80 20.21
N LEU A 769 12.54 20.08 19.97
CA LEU A 769 11.19 20.53 20.32
C LEU A 769 10.72 20.07 21.72
N ALA A 770 11.55 19.28 22.41
CA ALA A 770 11.24 18.73 23.74
C ALA A 770 11.51 19.69 24.92
N ASP A 771 11.87 20.95 24.63
CA ASP A 771 12.28 21.96 25.63
C ASP A 771 11.16 22.96 25.95
#